data_AF-A9UV47-F1
#
_entry.id   AF-A9UV47-F1
#
_cell.length_a   1.000
_cell.length_b   1.000
_cell.length_c   1.000
_cell.angle_alpha   90.00
_cell.angle_beta   90.00
_cell.angle_gamma   90.00
#
_symmetry.space_group_name_H-M   'P 1'
#
loop_
_entity.id
_entity.type
_entity.pdbx_description
1 polymer ?
#
loop_
_entity_poly.entity_id
_entity_poly.type
_entity_poly.pdbx_seq_one_letter_code
_entity_poly.pdbx_strand_id
1 'polypeptide(L)'
;MPKKPSQAVAPAEGLEPVGLSISDPNTLVLALASPDQAVVSTSCDALEKFASKSDGNRELVLQAGAVPKILKLLHHESDEIKQQAAMVLDTLLELYKTRLVARKEHLTPLIEGLKLCLEPTATVVMQENAFGCCASLTLEYTLRRCLYREQLLSTAVNALGTTEPVLLRNALRCCAHLLADHDARQDFHTTGGIPRLTGLLESDYSEVQRLVLRIIGQACLATDSRNAFYEADTLETIIQFVSKEEHKAAHVEALSALTSMLFEQEGLDRVCRHGPEGQAPPICTMIHYLQSDVSEVVAGTLRCFARAGASPEVRRVLFDAKVEAEIVVLILPVDPKQPINPAISTPACDALASLARGKSNAEAIILHHGVVRLTKLFASTDPALLEAAGRAVAALCHDSEGARKQIAEAHCLGRWLEILNTLACRGAHAGICAAIAAAVQDASITHDDLMSTLVQQLNADYEGAEAAQLHALNALSVLLTSMTRRRELLALNAEPALCRLAATTNGDLRVAACQLITMAAPLPPLAMSMFQAGLLRVLTRVNASLPFPSLAATRAHAAILQYSPTAKYALTGRLDMRDRLDGIFFDAGQKKDATLLLSLEQYQQHDINARRPIIVINAVRTKQKGDVRPVDTDLIRFVEAFEQSMALVEDLTLAHISRQLAQSIASRMGGPVAIHDLAKFSNHLHVAELKEAVGSNVVSIGKFGKGSYAERCLMFKAVMDMMGHPSALVRGAFQDAYNVVSIDDGLYVVDVMHSPGQFVALSNLEQLKTWRPFAQTPIYATDQQEHGMNAPFSSNSTAELVATPVNNNNDNNNNNNNNNNNNNNNNNNNNNNNNNNNNNNNNKPKIKLLDTFEKSRQGRTRPWQQEARHTHLSRVQTAVLGGKWLWICYKWDVLLWYQRAHSIRTAATELRAQQVQLDTILNNAGIFEEGWTASAFERHKTTNFLGPAHVVQHMVPLCTPGSHVLNVVSGYGQLTCNFEPYVSRLRRAASIDELASLEFEPNEEYQKVNVPAYRLTKAMLIRATQLWAMDSAMQKQRICFSCVCPGWVQTDMGGPQAHRTVEQGAGSLMWQLRRMQQAPEQAYEELNGAFFRDDRRLEP
;
A
#
# COMPACT_ATOMS: atom_id res chain seq x y z
N MET A 1 69.02 13.71 92.54
CA MET A 1 69.40 13.41 93.99
C MET A 1 68.67 12.15 94.47
N PRO A 2 69.20 11.15 95.37
CA PRO A 2 68.83 10.28 96.50
C PRO A 2 67.48 10.69 97.12
N LYS A 3 66.75 9.42 97.60
CA LYS A 3 66.19 8.79 98.82
C LYS A 3 65.04 7.85 98.42
N LYS A 4 65.11 6.47 98.73
CA LYS A 4 64.15 5.35 98.74
C LYS A 4 63.75 5.02 100.18
N PRO A 5 62.38 4.09 100.29
CA PRO A 5 61.44 3.49 99.34
C PRO A 5 60.14 3.03 100.03
N SER A 6 58.79 3.67 99.67
CA SER A 6 57.49 3.07 100.09
C SER A 6 56.64 2.78 98.84
N GLN A 7 56.60 1.56 98.29
CA GLN A 7 55.63 0.62 97.67
C GLN A 7 54.28 1.29 97.41
N ALA A 8 54.04 1.83 96.23
CA ALA A 8 52.72 2.40 95.87
C ALA A 8 52.06 1.51 94.81
N VAL A 9 51.20 0.60 95.13
CA VAL A 9 49.84 0.08 94.92
C VAL A 9 49.30 0.53 93.55
N ALA A 10 49.33 -0.27 92.48
CA ALA A 10 48.58 -0.58 91.25
C ALA A 10 47.39 0.38 91.06
N PRO A 11 47.17 1.14 89.88
CA PRO A 11 45.90 1.87 89.70
C PRO A 11 44.78 0.96 89.15
N ALA A 12 43.93 0.35 90.03
CA ALA A 12 42.54 -0.10 89.72
C ALA A 12 41.58 1.09 89.72
N GLU A 13 41.08 1.51 88.42
CA GLU A 13 39.62 1.34 88.19
C GLU A 13 39.02 2.66 87.68
N GLY A 14 38.77 2.78 86.23
CA GLY A 14 37.46 2.79 85.52
C GLY A 14 36.88 4.22 85.44
N LEU A 15 37.46 5.11 84.52
CA LEU A 15 36.56 6.22 84.10
C LEU A 15 35.30 5.66 83.43
N GLU A 16 34.17 5.61 84.15
CA GLU A 16 32.77 5.41 83.72
C GLU A 16 32.52 6.07 82.34
N PRO A 17 32.17 5.24 81.26
CA PRO A 17 31.79 5.73 79.92
C PRO A 17 30.79 6.89 79.99
N VAL A 18 31.19 8.14 79.88
CA VAL A 18 30.30 9.31 79.65
C VAL A 18 29.26 8.95 78.57
N GLY A 19 28.07 8.38 78.92
CA GLY A 19 26.81 8.27 78.14
C GLY A 19 26.42 9.60 77.47
N LEU A 20 26.97 9.93 76.27
CA LEU A 20 26.48 11.09 75.49
C LEU A 20 25.02 10.89 75.08
N SER A 21 23.97 11.40 75.91
CA SER A 21 22.54 11.42 75.47
C SER A 21 22.33 12.48 74.38
N ILE A 22 23.04 12.36 73.25
CA ILE A 22 22.82 13.34 72.16
C ILE A 22 21.51 12.99 71.45
N SER A 23 20.34 13.80 71.60
CA SER A 23 18.99 13.52 71.04
C SER A 23 18.73 14.39 69.81
N ASP A 24 19.67 15.35 69.42
CA ASP A 24 19.42 16.22 68.25
C ASP A 24 20.05 15.61 66.99
N PRO A 25 19.27 15.31 65.86
CA PRO A 25 19.67 14.63 64.62
C PRO A 25 20.77 15.39 63.88
N ASN A 26 20.88 16.74 64.01
CA ASN A 26 21.98 17.51 63.37
C ASN A 26 23.33 17.26 64.07
N THR A 27 23.18 17.11 65.36
CA THR A 27 24.40 16.84 66.14
C THR A 27 24.89 15.40 65.91
N LEU A 28 23.95 14.56 65.74
CA LEU A 28 24.32 13.16 65.49
C LEU A 28 24.93 12.99 64.09
N VAL A 29 24.44 13.81 63.13
CA VAL A 29 25.02 13.73 61.77
C VAL A 29 26.44 14.31 61.78
N LEU A 30 26.68 15.27 62.63
CA LEU A 30 28.04 15.83 62.71
C LEU A 30 29.00 14.84 63.38
N ALA A 31 28.43 14.06 64.31
CA ALA A 31 29.25 13.14 65.11
C ALA A 31 29.68 11.92 64.28
N LEU A 32 29.07 11.85 63.04
CA LEU A 32 29.45 10.74 62.14
C LEU A 32 30.86 10.95 61.57
N ALA A 33 31.46 12.15 61.70
CA ALA A 33 32.82 12.42 61.18
C ALA A 33 33.85 12.28 62.30
N SER A 34 33.48 11.73 63.46
CA SER A 34 34.41 11.65 64.61
C SER A 34 35.44 10.52 64.38
N PRO A 35 36.72 10.73 64.83
CA PRO A 35 37.77 9.70 64.69
C PRO A 35 37.56 8.55 65.69
N ASP A 36 36.56 8.77 66.68
CA ASP A 36 36.31 7.73 67.69
C ASP A 36 35.21 6.79 67.18
N GLN A 37 35.57 5.50 67.09
CA GLN A 37 34.65 4.49 66.50
C GLN A 37 33.42 4.28 67.39
N ALA A 38 33.58 4.39 68.69
CA ALA A 38 32.44 4.19 69.62
C ALA A 38 31.39 5.31 69.46
N VAL A 39 31.89 6.54 69.11
CA VAL A 39 30.97 7.68 68.92
C VAL A 39 30.22 7.52 67.59
N VAL A 40 30.92 7.06 66.63
CA VAL A 40 30.29 6.87 65.30
C VAL A 40 29.25 5.74 65.39
N SER A 41 29.54 4.71 66.11
CA SER A 41 28.61 3.58 66.24
C SER A 41 27.35 3.99 67.02
N THR A 42 27.51 4.71 68.13
CA THR A 42 26.35 5.17 68.92
C THR A 42 25.51 6.18 68.12
N SER A 43 26.23 6.92 67.30
CA SER A 43 25.49 7.92 66.49
C SER A 43 24.70 7.22 65.37
N CYS A 44 25.25 6.24 64.73
CA CYS A 44 24.53 5.50 63.66
C CYS A 44 23.30 4.78 64.25
N ASP A 45 23.46 4.19 65.44
CA ASP A 45 22.33 3.50 66.09
C ASP A 45 21.20 4.49 66.45
N ALA A 46 21.62 5.63 67.02
CA ALA A 46 20.59 6.63 67.41
C ALA A 46 19.90 7.22 66.18
N LEU A 47 20.66 7.35 65.10
CA LEU A 47 20.07 7.94 63.88
C LEU A 47 19.10 6.95 63.23
N GLU A 48 19.47 5.73 63.18
CA GLU A 48 18.56 4.73 62.59
C GLU A 48 17.24 4.64 63.38
N LYS A 49 17.33 4.63 64.74
CA LYS A 49 16.10 4.55 65.55
C LYS A 49 15.22 5.79 65.36
N PHE A 50 15.97 6.92 65.26
CA PHE A 50 15.22 8.18 65.05
C PHE A 50 14.57 8.20 63.65
N ALA A 51 15.30 7.72 62.61
CA ALA A 51 14.80 7.79 61.22
C ALA A 51 13.69 6.75 61.00
N SER A 52 13.65 5.65 61.71
CA SER A 52 12.68 4.57 61.45
C SER A 52 11.31 4.93 62.02
N LYS A 53 11.07 6.00 62.81
CA LYS A 53 9.79 6.31 63.50
C LYS A 53 8.84 7.05 62.56
N SER A 54 9.39 7.86 61.57
CA SER A 54 8.45 8.55 60.66
C SER A 54 9.21 9.06 59.43
N ASP A 55 8.37 9.24 58.34
CA ASP A 55 8.99 9.78 57.10
C ASP A 55 9.50 11.21 57.32
N GLY A 56 8.81 12.06 58.25
CA GLY A 56 9.27 13.42 58.62
C GLY A 56 10.67 13.41 59.24
N ASN A 57 10.94 12.38 60.08
CA ASN A 57 12.28 12.28 60.72
C ASN A 57 13.37 11.92 59.69
N ARG A 58 12.99 11.11 58.74
CA ARG A 58 13.96 10.79 57.68
C ARG A 58 14.32 12.04 56.87
N GLU A 59 13.29 12.90 56.70
CA GLU A 59 13.57 14.14 55.94
C GLU A 59 14.51 15.06 56.72
N LEU A 60 14.30 15.09 58.02
CA LEU A 60 15.16 15.96 58.84
C LEU A 60 16.61 15.48 58.81
N VAL A 61 16.77 14.18 58.82
CA VAL A 61 18.14 13.62 58.76
C VAL A 61 18.75 13.88 57.37
N LEU A 62 17.92 13.79 56.37
CA LEU A 62 18.40 14.12 55.01
C LEU A 62 18.79 15.60 54.90
N GLN A 63 18.00 16.53 55.50
CA GLN A 63 18.30 17.99 55.43
C GLN A 63 19.58 18.32 56.21
N ALA A 64 19.86 17.43 57.12
CA ALA A 64 21.06 17.69 57.94
C ALA A 64 22.33 17.22 57.19
N GLY A 65 22.23 16.68 55.99
CA GLY A 65 23.37 16.32 55.12
C GLY A 65 24.00 14.99 55.53
N ALA A 66 23.21 14.01 55.91
CA ALA A 66 23.71 12.73 56.47
C ALA A 66 24.17 11.80 55.35
N VAL A 67 23.74 11.89 54.06
CA VAL A 67 23.94 10.90 52.98
C VAL A 67 25.40 10.87 52.55
N PRO A 68 26.11 11.97 52.34
CA PRO A 68 27.53 11.90 51.95
C PRO A 68 28.41 11.33 53.09
N LYS A 69 28.05 11.66 54.35
CA LYS A 69 28.87 11.18 55.49
C LYS A 69 28.68 9.67 55.70
N ILE A 70 27.47 9.23 55.45
CA ILE A 70 27.19 7.79 55.63
C ILE A 70 27.84 7.01 54.49
N LEU A 71 27.81 7.58 53.27
CA LEU A 71 28.46 6.87 52.14
C LEU A 71 29.97 6.76 52.36
N LYS A 72 30.56 7.75 53.03
CA LYS A 72 32.01 7.66 53.34
C LYS A 72 32.27 6.54 54.35
N LEU A 73 31.31 6.37 55.21
CA LEU A 73 31.51 5.36 56.27
C LEU A 73 31.37 3.95 55.69
N LEU A 74 30.73 3.81 54.52
CA LEU A 74 30.63 2.48 53.89
C LEU A 74 31.99 1.99 53.40
N HIS A 75 33.01 2.89 53.42
CA HIS A 75 34.37 2.50 52.99
C HIS A 75 35.32 2.49 54.19
N HIS A 76 34.75 2.42 55.41
CA HIS A 76 35.59 2.48 56.62
C HIS A 76 36.28 1.12 56.84
N GLU A 77 37.46 1.12 57.53
CA GLU A 77 38.27 -0.11 57.71
C GLU A 77 37.57 -1.09 58.66
N SER A 78 36.62 -0.53 59.48
CA SER A 78 35.96 -1.44 60.44
C SER A 78 34.66 -2.01 59.86
N ASP A 79 34.51 -3.35 59.96
CA ASP A 79 33.30 -4.03 59.42
C ASP A 79 32.06 -3.66 60.25
N GLU A 80 32.27 -3.38 61.50
CA GLU A 80 31.14 -2.98 62.38
C GLU A 80 30.57 -1.61 61.96
N ILE A 81 31.39 -0.72 61.57
CA ILE A 81 30.92 0.62 61.18
C ILE A 81 30.27 0.55 59.78
N LYS A 82 30.86 -0.30 58.94
CA LYS A 82 30.22 -0.45 57.61
C LYS A 82 28.79 -0.99 57.75
N GLN A 83 28.66 -1.96 58.66
CA GLN A 83 27.33 -2.54 58.89
C GLN A 83 26.35 -1.49 59.41
N GLN A 84 26.72 -0.71 60.34
CA GLN A 84 25.83 0.31 60.93
C GLN A 84 25.51 1.42 59.94
N ALA A 85 26.54 1.68 59.17
CA ALA A 85 26.29 2.71 58.13
C ALA A 85 25.27 2.20 57.11
N ALA A 86 25.39 0.93 56.65
CA ALA A 86 24.44 0.35 55.67
C ALA A 86 23.03 0.28 56.28
N MET A 87 22.96 0.07 57.55
CA MET A 87 21.64 0.01 58.23
C MET A 87 20.94 1.37 58.18
N VAL A 88 21.70 2.37 58.56
CA VAL A 88 21.08 3.71 58.56
C VAL A 88 20.70 4.12 57.13
N LEU A 89 21.59 3.74 56.24
CA LEU A 89 21.31 4.10 54.84
C LEU A 89 20.06 3.38 54.33
N ASP A 90 19.94 2.09 54.63
CA ASP A 90 18.73 1.33 54.20
C ASP A 90 17.45 2.01 54.71
N THR A 91 17.45 2.49 55.94
CA THR A 91 16.27 3.15 56.51
C THR A 91 15.99 4.49 55.79
N LEU A 92 17.00 5.16 55.42
CA LEU A 92 16.79 6.49 54.79
C LEU A 92 16.31 6.32 53.34
N LEU A 93 16.79 5.22 52.69
CA LEU A 93 16.48 5.04 51.25
C LEU A 93 15.01 4.64 51.07
N GLU A 94 14.32 4.33 52.16
CA GLU A 94 12.86 4.07 52.04
C GLU A 94 12.10 5.35 51.67
N LEU A 95 12.71 6.46 51.88
CA LEU A 95 12.12 7.74 51.46
C LEU A 95 12.52 8.08 50.01
N TYR A 96 11.47 8.37 49.21
CA TYR A 96 11.71 8.64 47.77
C TYR A 96 12.70 9.79 47.58
N LYS A 97 12.69 10.95 48.45
CA LYS A 97 13.61 12.12 48.30
C LYS A 97 15.07 11.72 48.52
N THR A 98 15.27 10.76 49.40
CA THR A 98 16.67 10.32 49.63
C THR A 98 17.20 9.59 48.39
N ARG A 99 16.36 8.80 47.73
CA ARG A 99 16.82 8.10 46.51
C ARG A 99 17.12 9.10 45.39
N LEU A 100 16.32 10.14 45.36
CA LEU A 100 16.56 11.16 44.33
C LEU A 100 17.90 11.87 44.55
N VAL A 101 18.16 12.20 45.85
CA VAL A 101 19.44 12.89 46.15
C VAL A 101 20.61 11.94 45.88
N ALA A 102 20.46 10.71 46.25
CA ALA A 102 21.55 9.73 46.04
C ALA A 102 21.81 9.54 44.53
N ARG A 103 20.73 9.59 43.72
CA ARG A 103 20.90 9.44 42.26
C ARG A 103 21.58 10.67 41.64
N LYS A 104 21.28 11.90 42.10
CA LYS A 104 21.75 13.12 41.42
C LYS A 104 23.16 13.49 41.89
N GLU A 105 23.44 13.13 43.14
CA GLU A 105 24.67 13.80 43.66
C GLU A 105 25.67 12.75 44.12
N HIS A 106 25.27 11.43 44.31
CA HIS A 106 26.23 10.52 44.95
C HIS A 106 26.05 9.10 44.40
N LEU A 107 25.80 8.91 43.14
CA LEU A 107 25.48 7.60 42.57
C LEU A 107 26.70 6.68 42.60
N THR A 108 27.84 7.22 42.23
CA THR A 108 29.04 6.35 42.09
C THR A 108 29.50 5.87 43.49
N PRO A 109 29.62 6.72 44.46
CA PRO A 109 30.05 6.27 45.79
C PRO A 109 29.03 5.32 46.44
N LEU A 110 27.85 5.52 46.12
CA LEU A 110 26.79 4.65 46.67
C LEU A 110 26.91 3.23 46.09
N ILE A 111 27.06 3.11 44.79
CA ILE A 111 27.13 1.76 44.17
C ILE A 111 28.43 1.07 44.59
N GLU A 112 29.55 1.81 44.65
CA GLU A 112 30.84 1.21 45.08
C GLU A 112 30.78 0.74 46.53
N GLY A 113 30.14 1.58 47.35
CA GLY A 113 30.02 1.19 48.79
C GLY A 113 29.15 -0.06 48.96
N LEU A 114 28.09 -0.15 48.18
CA LEU A 114 27.20 -1.33 48.32
C LEU A 114 27.89 -2.59 47.77
N LYS A 115 28.74 -2.46 46.80
CA LYS A 115 29.48 -3.62 46.28
C LYS A 115 30.44 -4.19 47.34
N LEU A 116 30.96 -3.24 47.99
CA LEU A 116 31.90 -3.69 49.03
C LEU A 116 31.16 -4.48 50.13
N CYS A 117 29.96 -4.00 50.35
CA CYS A 117 29.21 -4.62 51.47
C CYS A 117 28.56 -5.94 51.01
N LEU A 118 28.63 -6.21 49.64
CA LEU A 118 27.97 -7.43 49.13
C LEU A 118 29.03 -8.44 48.69
N GLU A 119 30.29 -8.19 49.06
CA GLU A 119 31.35 -9.17 48.74
C GLU A 119 31.19 -10.44 49.61
N PRO A 120 31.55 -11.54 49.04
CA PRO A 120 31.36 -12.80 49.78
C PRO A 120 32.07 -12.80 51.13
N THR A 121 33.10 -11.95 51.35
CA THR A 121 33.87 -11.90 52.61
C THR A 121 33.14 -11.03 53.65
N ALA A 122 31.98 -10.44 53.25
CA ALA A 122 31.27 -9.52 54.17
C ALA A 122 30.38 -10.35 55.12
N THR A 123 30.11 -9.76 56.38
CA THR A 123 29.28 -10.47 57.38
C THR A 123 27.81 -10.53 56.91
N VAL A 124 27.07 -11.48 57.40
CA VAL A 124 25.67 -11.69 56.98
C VAL A 124 24.85 -10.44 57.30
N VAL A 125 25.08 -9.78 58.41
CA VAL A 125 24.29 -8.59 58.80
C VAL A 125 24.60 -7.43 57.83
N MET A 126 25.83 -7.38 57.46
CA MET A 126 26.18 -6.32 56.48
C MET A 126 25.50 -6.58 55.14
N GLN A 127 25.50 -7.78 54.71
CA GLN A 127 24.83 -8.12 53.43
C GLN A 127 23.32 -7.90 53.54
N GLU A 128 22.74 -8.18 54.75
CA GLU A 128 21.29 -7.93 54.91
C GLU A 128 20.95 -6.47 54.68
N ASN A 129 21.73 -5.64 55.31
CA ASN A 129 21.45 -4.21 55.18
C ASN A 129 21.74 -3.69 53.76
N ALA A 130 22.79 -4.26 53.22
CA ALA A 130 23.13 -3.79 51.85
C ALA A 130 22.05 -4.22 50.85
N PHE A 131 21.56 -5.49 50.90
CA PHE A 131 20.48 -5.90 49.98
C PHE A 131 19.19 -5.12 50.27
N GLY A 132 18.98 -4.79 51.56
CA GLY A 132 17.83 -3.88 51.85
C GLY A 132 17.95 -2.54 51.12
N CYS A 133 19.17 -2.01 51.10
CA CYS A 133 19.37 -0.74 50.36
C CYS A 133 19.14 -0.94 48.87
N CYS A 134 19.65 -2.08 48.39
CA CYS A 134 19.49 -2.33 46.94
C CYS A 134 18.01 -2.52 46.58
N ALA A 135 17.26 -3.20 47.47
CA ALA A 135 15.83 -3.41 47.18
C ALA A 135 15.08 -2.07 47.11
N SER A 136 15.43 -1.14 47.95
CA SER A 136 14.78 0.19 47.93
C SER A 136 15.20 1.00 46.69
N LEU A 137 16.43 0.76 46.27
CA LEU A 137 16.92 1.54 45.10
C LEU A 137 16.33 1.00 43.81
N THR A 138 16.02 -0.32 43.78
CA THR A 138 15.56 -0.94 42.51
C THR A 138 14.09 -0.55 42.25
N LEU A 139 13.44 0.13 43.16
CA LEU A 139 12.06 0.60 42.91
C LEU A 139 12.04 1.71 41.85
N GLU A 140 13.16 2.37 41.64
CA GLU A 140 13.28 3.40 40.59
C GLU A 140 13.92 2.80 39.33
N TYR A 141 13.28 3.19 38.19
CA TYR A 141 13.69 2.55 36.92
C TYR A 141 15.16 2.82 36.60
N THR A 142 15.75 4.07 36.79
CA THR A 142 17.15 4.41 36.41
C THR A 142 18.15 3.67 37.31
N LEU A 143 17.88 3.62 38.55
CA LEU A 143 18.83 2.97 39.47
C LEU A 143 18.75 1.44 39.31
N ARG A 144 17.58 0.98 39.04
CA ARG A 144 17.45 -0.46 38.76
C ARG A 144 18.35 -0.89 37.60
N ARG A 145 18.39 -0.13 36.52
CA ARG A 145 19.22 -0.49 35.36
C ARG A 145 20.71 -0.40 35.71
N CYS A 146 21.03 0.59 36.55
CA CYS A 146 22.44 0.73 36.93
C CYS A 146 22.90 -0.48 37.77
N LEU A 147 22.05 -0.83 38.68
CA LEU A 147 22.43 -1.95 39.56
C LEU A 147 22.41 -3.27 38.78
N TYR A 148 21.50 -3.36 37.82
CA TYR A 148 21.55 -4.54 36.96
C TYR A 148 22.87 -4.62 36.18
N ARG A 149 23.46 -3.52 35.70
CA ARG A 149 24.73 -3.51 34.95
C ARG A 149 25.91 -3.90 35.85
N GLU A 150 25.65 -3.67 37.11
CA GLU A 150 26.76 -4.04 38.03
C GLU A 150 26.61 -5.49 38.48
N GLN A 151 25.82 -6.35 37.84
CA GLN A 151 25.63 -7.80 38.04
C GLN A 151 24.98 -8.10 39.39
N LEU A 152 24.14 -7.20 39.87
CA LEU A 152 23.45 -7.40 41.16
C LEU A 152 22.52 -8.62 41.07
N LEU A 153 21.93 -8.89 39.93
CA LEU A 153 21.02 -10.04 39.81
C LEU A 153 21.75 -11.34 40.15
N SER A 154 22.97 -11.52 39.65
CA SER A 154 23.73 -12.76 39.95
C SER A 154 24.11 -12.82 41.44
N THR A 155 24.44 -11.62 41.96
CA THR A 155 24.80 -11.59 43.40
C THR A 155 23.59 -11.91 44.27
N ALA A 156 22.46 -11.39 43.88
CA ALA A 156 21.23 -11.64 44.69
C ALA A 156 20.83 -13.12 44.59
N VAL A 157 20.99 -13.74 43.40
CA VAL A 157 20.60 -15.15 43.23
C VAL A 157 21.55 -16.05 44.04
N ASN A 158 22.80 -15.67 44.13
CA ASN A 158 23.74 -16.46 44.96
C ASN A 158 23.37 -16.38 46.44
N ALA A 159 22.80 -15.27 46.81
CA ALA A 159 22.49 -15.06 48.25
C ALA A 159 21.21 -15.82 48.62
N LEU A 160 20.51 -16.43 47.63
CA LEU A 160 19.27 -17.16 47.94
C LEU A 160 19.59 -18.47 48.66
N GLY A 161 20.87 -18.89 48.73
CA GLY A 161 21.25 -20.13 49.42
C GLY A 161 21.48 -19.89 50.92
N THR A 162 21.13 -18.77 51.45
CA THR A 162 21.45 -18.48 52.86
C THR A 162 20.33 -19.02 53.75
N THR A 163 20.65 -19.34 55.04
CA THR A 163 19.62 -19.84 55.99
C THR A 163 19.08 -18.70 56.85
N GLU A 164 19.66 -17.47 56.55
CA GLU A 164 19.20 -16.32 57.37
C GLU A 164 17.96 -15.69 56.71
N PRO A 165 16.84 -15.51 57.43
CA PRO A 165 15.53 -15.13 56.87
C PRO A 165 15.55 -13.67 56.37
N VAL A 166 16.24 -12.75 57.10
CA VAL A 166 16.18 -11.34 56.69
C VAL A 166 17.02 -11.13 55.41
N LEU A 167 18.18 -11.77 55.41
CA LEU A 167 19.00 -11.65 54.18
C LEU A 167 18.30 -12.28 52.98
N LEU A 168 17.68 -13.43 53.27
CA LEU A 168 16.95 -14.11 52.17
C LEU A 168 15.79 -13.24 51.67
N ARG A 169 15.01 -12.74 52.54
CA ARG A 169 13.88 -11.88 52.16
C ARG A 169 14.34 -10.68 51.32
N ASN A 170 15.36 -9.95 51.76
CA ASN A 170 15.82 -8.74 51.02
C ASN A 170 16.41 -9.12 49.65
N ALA A 171 17.12 -10.26 49.68
CA ALA A 171 17.67 -10.69 48.37
C ALA A 171 16.53 -11.03 47.40
N LEU A 172 15.47 -11.70 47.88
CA LEU A 172 14.32 -12.03 47.01
C LEU A 172 13.60 -10.76 46.53
N ARG A 173 13.49 -9.74 47.39
CA ARG A 173 12.86 -8.48 46.97
C ARG A 173 13.65 -7.82 45.85
N CYS A 174 14.94 -7.91 46.03
CA CYS A 174 15.79 -7.31 44.97
C CYS A 174 15.60 -8.04 43.64
N CYS A 175 15.56 -9.35 43.79
CA CYS A 175 15.37 -10.11 42.53
C CYS A 175 14.02 -9.78 41.89
N ALA A 176 12.98 -9.74 42.72
CA ALA A 176 11.64 -9.43 42.18
C ALA A 176 11.62 -8.07 41.46
N HIS A 177 12.22 -7.06 42.03
CA HIS A 177 12.22 -5.72 41.42
C HIS A 177 13.09 -5.69 40.15
N LEU A 178 14.21 -6.46 40.18
CA LEU A 178 15.09 -6.43 39.00
C LEU A 178 14.42 -7.15 37.81
N LEU A 179 13.60 -8.14 38.13
CA LEU A 179 12.99 -8.92 37.04
C LEU A 179 11.82 -8.14 36.42
N ALA A 180 11.46 -7.00 37.09
CA ALA A 180 10.48 -6.13 36.40
C ALA A 180 11.03 -5.58 35.08
N ASP A 181 12.36 -5.64 34.89
CA ASP A 181 13.01 -5.18 33.65
C ASP A 181 13.13 -6.35 32.65
N HIS A 182 12.94 -5.97 31.38
CA HIS A 182 12.90 -7.00 30.30
C HIS A 182 14.26 -7.71 30.19
N ASP A 183 15.45 -6.98 30.31
CA ASP A 183 16.78 -7.60 30.14
C ASP A 183 17.10 -8.55 31.30
N ALA A 184 16.70 -8.14 32.44
CA ALA A 184 16.96 -9.03 33.59
C ALA A 184 16.16 -10.33 33.46
N ARG A 185 14.93 -10.29 32.89
CA ARG A 185 14.14 -11.53 32.73
C ARG A 185 14.80 -12.48 31.73
N GLN A 186 15.38 -11.89 30.74
CA GLN A 186 15.98 -12.75 29.68
C GLN A 186 17.24 -13.44 30.20
N ASP A 187 17.87 -12.81 31.24
CA ASP A 187 19.17 -13.36 31.67
C ASP A 187 18.98 -14.24 32.91
N PHE A 188 17.84 -14.25 33.42
CA PHE A 188 17.64 -14.91 34.73
C PHE A 188 17.96 -16.41 34.62
N HIS A 189 17.64 -17.12 33.57
CA HIS A 189 17.86 -18.58 33.47
C HIS A 189 19.34 -18.92 33.49
N THR A 190 20.19 -17.94 33.25
CA THR A 190 21.65 -18.21 33.22
C THR A 190 22.25 -18.06 34.60
N THR A 191 21.52 -17.61 35.53
CA THR A 191 22.08 -17.30 36.86
C THR A 191 22.06 -18.56 37.73
N GLY A 192 21.40 -19.67 37.32
CA GLY A 192 21.36 -20.95 38.08
C GLY A 192 20.46 -20.82 39.32
N GLY A 193 19.62 -19.80 39.41
CA GLY A 193 18.79 -19.53 40.63
C GLY A 193 17.47 -20.29 40.58
N ILE A 194 17.12 -21.01 39.53
CA ILE A 194 15.78 -21.58 39.34
C ILE A 194 15.61 -22.81 40.24
N PRO A 195 16.55 -23.75 40.36
CA PRO A 195 16.35 -24.88 41.29
C PRO A 195 16.25 -24.40 42.76
N ARG A 196 16.96 -23.36 43.04
CA ARG A 196 16.93 -22.84 44.42
C ARG A 196 15.59 -22.18 44.74
N LEU A 197 15.07 -21.51 43.80
CA LEU A 197 13.76 -20.86 44.04
C LEU A 197 12.67 -21.91 44.21
N THR A 198 12.86 -22.96 43.42
CA THR A 198 11.83 -24.02 43.53
C THR A 198 11.89 -24.68 44.91
N GLY A 199 13.04 -24.84 45.45
CA GLY A 199 13.18 -25.42 46.79
C GLY A 199 12.62 -24.51 47.88
N LEU A 200 12.67 -23.18 47.66
CA LEU A 200 12.25 -22.23 48.71
C LEU A 200 10.72 -22.15 48.79
N LEU A 201 10.02 -22.83 47.90
CA LEU A 201 8.55 -22.86 48.01
C LEU A 201 8.11 -23.68 49.22
N GLU A 202 9.01 -24.54 49.73
CA GLU A 202 8.68 -25.36 50.93
C GLU A 202 9.12 -24.64 52.20
N SER A 203 9.42 -23.39 52.12
CA SER A 203 9.89 -22.65 53.31
C SER A 203 8.73 -22.46 54.31
N ASP A 204 9.12 -22.30 55.64
CA ASP A 204 8.10 -22.15 56.71
C ASP A 204 7.60 -20.70 56.78
N TYR A 205 8.23 -19.80 55.93
CA TYR A 205 7.84 -18.38 56.05
C TYR A 205 6.95 -18.00 54.86
N SER A 206 5.76 -17.48 55.18
CA SER A 206 4.76 -17.16 54.15
C SER A 206 5.22 -16.01 53.24
N GLU A 207 5.91 -15.09 53.82
CA GLU A 207 6.40 -13.95 53.01
C GLU A 207 7.44 -14.41 51.98
N VAL A 208 8.29 -15.33 52.34
CA VAL A 208 9.29 -15.85 51.39
C VAL A 208 8.59 -16.62 50.25
N GLN A 209 7.55 -17.40 50.65
CA GLN A 209 6.81 -18.14 49.61
C GLN A 209 6.15 -17.18 48.61
N ARG A 210 5.54 -16.09 49.10
CA ARG A 210 4.86 -15.12 48.21
C ARG A 210 5.87 -14.46 47.26
N LEU A 211 7.03 -14.11 47.76
CA LEU A 211 8.02 -13.42 46.92
C LEU A 211 8.58 -14.38 45.86
N VAL A 212 8.73 -15.63 46.32
CA VAL A 212 9.27 -16.59 45.34
C VAL A 212 8.26 -16.77 44.20
N LEU A 213 6.99 -16.92 44.53
CA LEU A 213 5.96 -17.11 43.49
C LEU A 213 5.87 -15.87 42.59
N ARG A 214 6.02 -14.72 43.17
CA ARG A 214 6.02 -13.51 42.33
C ARG A 214 7.20 -13.51 41.37
N ILE A 215 8.39 -13.92 41.89
CA ILE A 215 9.59 -13.95 41.02
C ILE A 215 9.39 -14.97 39.90
N ILE A 216 8.81 -16.09 40.32
CA ILE A 216 8.59 -17.12 39.27
C ILE A 216 7.64 -16.58 38.23
N GLY A 217 6.53 -15.95 38.65
CA GLY A 217 5.57 -15.34 37.68
C GLY A 217 6.26 -14.35 36.74
N GLN A 218 7.09 -13.49 37.25
CA GLN A 218 7.75 -12.45 36.41
C GLN A 218 8.82 -13.09 35.50
N ALA A 219 9.52 -14.06 36.06
CA ALA A 219 10.61 -14.67 35.25
C ALA A 219 10.01 -15.47 34.09
N CYS A 220 8.78 -16.00 34.32
CA CYS A 220 8.20 -16.89 33.30
C CYS A 220 7.63 -16.08 32.13
N LEU A 221 7.69 -14.78 32.22
CA LEU A 221 7.30 -13.99 31.02
C LEU A 221 8.32 -14.17 29.90
N ALA A 222 9.54 -14.62 30.22
CA ALA A 222 10.55 -14.95 29.21
C ALA A 222 10.51 -16.45 28.90
N THR A 223 10.64 -16.75 27.61
CA THR A 223 10.47 -18.15 27.15
C THR A 223 11.60 -19.03 27.69
N ASP A 224 12.87 -18.59 27.72
CA ASP A 224 14.01 -19.42 28.18
C ASP A 224 13.88 -19.76 29.68
N SER A 225 13.47 -18.76 30.42
CA SER A 225 13.29 -19.04 31.86
C SER A 225 12.14 -20.04 32.09
N ARG A 226 11.10 -19.91 31.28
CA ARG A 226 9.99 -20.88 31.45
C ARG A 226 10.48 -22.30 31.20
N ASN A 227 11.21 -22.49 30.17
CA ASN A 227 11.71 -23.85 29.86
C ASN A 227 12.60 -24.38 31.00
N ALA A 228 13.39 -23.44 31.53
CA ALA A 228 14.26 -23.87 32.64
C ALA A 228 13.42 -24.26 33.88
N PHE A 229 12.33 -23.55 34.15
CA PHE A 229 11.48 -23.91 35.30
C PHE A 229 10.79 -25.26 35.06
N TYR A 230 10.49 -25.54 33.76
CA TYR A 230 9.91 -26.88 33.50
C TYR A 230 10.93 -27.98 33.78
N GLU A 231 12.21 -27.75 33.46
CA GLU A 231 13.26 -28.74 33.73
C GLU A 231 13.44 -28.98 35.24
N ALA A 232 13.07 -27.92 35.97
CA ALA A 232 13.25 -28.08 37.44
C ALA A 232 11.94 -28.58 38.08
N ASP A 233 10.98 -29.01 37.37
CA ASP A 233 9.68 -29.53 37.82
C ASP A 233 8.96 -28.55 38.75
N THR A 234 9.15 -27.29 38.52
CA THR A 234 8.55 -26.23 39.36
C THR A 234 7.03 -26.19 39.16
N LEU A 235 6.54 -26.49 38.00
CA LEU A 235 5.09 -26.46 37.75
C LEU A 235 4.36 -27.45 38.67
N GLU A 236 4.89 -28.68 38.78
CA GLU A 236 4.22 -29.69 39.64
C GLU A 236 4.27 -29.26 41.11
N THR A 237 5.39 -28.60 41.43
CA THR A 237 5.51 -28.13 42.83
C THR A 237 4.47 -27.05 43.15
N ILE A 238 4.23 -26.18 42.18
CA ILE A 238 3.25 -25.11 42.44
C ILE A 238 1.83 -25.70 42.47
N ILE A 239 1.61 -26.72 41.59
CA ILE A 239 0.27 -27.35 41.59
C ILE A 239 0.03 -28.03 42.94
N GLN A 240 1.02 -28.71 43.45
CA GLN A 240 0.89 -29.31 44.79
C GLN A 240 0.73 -28.24 45.87
N PHE A 241 1.44 -27.11 45.64
CA PHE A 241 1.36 -26.00 46.61
C PHE A 241 -0.07 -25.45 46.69
N VAL A 242 -0.73 -25.34 45.57
CA VAL A 242 -2.09 -24.74 45.56
C VAL A 242 -3.09 -25.73 46.15
N SER A 243 -2.74 -27.03 46.21
CA SER A 243 -3.68 -28.04 46.73
C SER A 243 -3.66 -28.07 48.26
N LYS A 244 -2.72 -27.43 48.88
CA LYS A 244 -2.64 -27.47 50.35
C LYS A 244 -3.37 -26.27 50.97
N GLU A 245 -4.24 -26.57 51.96
CA GLU A 245 -5.06 -25.50 52.58
C GLU A 245 -4.21 -24.58 53.44
N GLU A 246 -3.09 -25.00 53.88
CA GLU A 246 -2.22 -24.21 54.78
C GLU A 246 -1.59 -23.03 54.04
N HIS A 247 -1.70 -23.04 52.71
CA HIS A 247 -1.03 -21.96 51.96
C HIS A 247 -2.05 -21.03 51.32
N LYS A 248 -3.16 -20.89 51.95
CA LYS A 248 -4.26 -20.11 51.34
C LYS A 248 -3.84 -18.65 51.17
N ALA A 249 -2.97 -18.14 51.98
CA ALA A 249 -2.56 -16.72 51.94
C ALA A 249 -1.70 -16.42 50.71
N ALA A 250 -1.12 -17.51 50.09
CA ALA A 250 -0.22 -17.26 48.93
C ALA A 250 -0.84 -17.83 47.64
N HIS A 251 -2.11 -18.24 47.69
CA HIS A 251 -2.77 -18.87 46.51
C HIS A 251 -2.90 -17.88 45.37
N VAL A 252 -3.10 -16.63 45.69
CA VAL A 252 -3.25 -15.66 44.58
C VAL A 252 -1.94 -15.59 43.78
N GLU A 253 -0.80 -15.52 44.48
CA GLU A 253 0.50 -15.42 43.76
C GLU A 253 0.82 -16.76 43.07
N ALA A 254 0.39 -17.80 43.73
CA ALA A 254 0.67 -19.11 43.11
C ALA A 254 -0.11 -19.27 41.79
N LEU A 255 -1.38 -18.88 41.81
CA LEU A 255 -2.17 -19.00 40.56
C LEU A 255 -1.64 -18.07 39.48
N SER A 256 -1.21 -16.89 39.89
CA SER A 256 -0.60 -15.98 38.89
C SER A 256 0.67 -16.60 38.29
N ALA A 257 1.51 -17.20 39.13
CA ALA A 257 2.73 -17.85 38.61
C ALA A 257 2.36 -19.03 37.69
N LEU A 258 1.32 -19.75 38.12
CA LEU A 258 0.89 -20.88 37.26
C LEU A 258 0.39 -20.38 35.91
N THR A 259 -0.37 -19.30 35.91
CA THR A 259 -0.86 -18.75 34.63
C THR A 259 0.31 -18.39 33.71
N SER A 260 1.36 -17.80 34.27
CA SER A 260 2.51 -17.39 33.45
C SER A 260 3.25 -18.61 32.89
N MET A 261 3.09 -19.72 33.51
CA MET A 261 3.83 -20.92 33.05
C MET A 261 3.02 -21.68 31.99
N LEU A 262 1.75 -21.26 31.71
CA LEU A 262 0.89 -22.04 30.79
C LEU A 262 0.93 -21.42 29.39
N PHE A 263 2.05 -20.72 29.03
CA PHE A 263 2.13 -20.12 27.67
C PHE A 263 2.72 -21.13 26.69
N GLU A 264 3.46 -22.15 27.22
CA GLU A 264 4.13 -23.11 26.31
C GLU A 264 3.36 -24.44 26.31
N GLN A 265 3.51 -25.10 25.15
CA GLN A 265 2.77 -26.38 24.99
C GLN A 265 3.18 -27.38 26.09
N GLU A 266 4.46 -27.40 26.50
CA GLU A 266 4.91 -28.33 27.57
C GLU A 266 4.12 -28.12 28.87
N GLY A 267 3.95 -26.87 29.35
CA GLY A 267 3.12 -26.60 30.56
C GLY A 267 1.69 -27.12 30.41
N LEU A 268 1.11 -26.88 29.27
CA LEU A 268 -0.29 -27.31 29.04
C LEU A 268 -0.39 -28.84 29.06
N ASP A 269 0.61 -29.56 28.51
CA ASP A 269 0.59 -31.04 28.51
C ASP A 269 0.69 -31.59 29.94
N ARG A 270 1.42 -30.95 30.72
CA ARG A 270 1.64 -31.47 32.09
C ARG A 270 0.42 -31.22 32.98
N VAL A 271 -0.27 -30.13 32.74
CA VAL A 271 -1.46 -29.86 33.60
C VAL A 271 -2.64 -30.69 33.12
N CYS A 272 -2.48 -31.29 31.92
CA CYS A 272 -3.59 -32.09 31.36
C CYS A 272 -3.34 -33.58 31.60
N ARG A 273 -2.17 -33.95 32.12
CA ARG A 273 -1.88 -35.38 32.32
C ARG A 273 -2.55 -35.89 33.60
N HIS A 274 -3.14 -37.07 33.35
CA HIS A 274 -3.77 -37.67 34.54
C HIS A 274 -2.69 -38.10 35.55
N GLY A 275 -2.96 -37.71 36.81
CA GLY A 275 -2.00 -38.10 37.88
C GLY A 275 -1.93 -39.63 38.04
N PRO A 276 -0.93 -40.18 38.76
CA PRO A 276 -0.79 -41.63 39.01
C PRO A 276 -2.00 -42.20 39.76
N GLU A 277 -2.84 -43.23 39.12
CA GLU A 277 -3.95 -44.00 39.74
C GLU A 277 -5.30 -43.38 39.40
N GLY A 278 -5.54 -42.71 38.24
CA GLY A 278 -6.91 -42.26 37.86
C GLY A 278 -7.26 -40.90 38.47
N GLN A 279 -6.29 -40.11 39.13
CA GLN A 279 -6.56 -38.76 39.68
C GLN A 279 -6.78 -37.75 38.54
N ALA A 280 -7.89 -36.91 38.83
CA ALA A 280 -8.22 -35.87 37.81
C ALA A 280 -7.01 -34.96 37.54
N PRO A 281 -6.92 -34.64 36.29
CA PRO A 281 -5.84 -33.71 35.94
C PRO A 281 -5.81 -32.48 36.87
N PRO A 282 -4.58 -32.02 37.14
CA PRO A 282 -4.39 -30.92 38.09
C PRO A 282 -5.25 -29.69 37.71
N ILE A 283 -5.41 -29.46 36.49
CA ILE A 283 -6.16 -28.25 36.08
C ILE A 283 -7.64 -28.41 36.45
N CYS A 284 -8.14 -29.61 36.53
CA CYS A 284 -9.55 -29.84 36.89
C CYS A 284 -9.76 -29.68 38.40
N THR A 285 -8.73 -29.92 39.12
CA THR A 285 -8.88 -29.80 40.59
C THR A 285 -9.07 -28.34 41.00
N MET A 286 -8.78 -27.44 40.10
CA MET A 286 -8.86 -26.01 40.44
C MET A 286 -10.31 -25.51 40.33
N ILE A 287 -11.22 -26.37 39.92
CA ILE A 287 -12.63 -25.97 39.77
C ILE A 287 -13.21 -25.61 41.13
N HIS A 288 -12.72 -26.24 42.19
CA HIS A 288 -13.24 -25.98 43.55
C HIS A 288 -12.94 -24.56 44.00
N TYR A 289 -11.93 -23.93 43.35
CA TYR A 289 -11.55 -22.57 43.77
C TYR A 289 -12.51 -21.52 43.20
N LEU A 290 -13.36 -21.98 42.28
CA LEU A 290 -14.34 -21.02 41.73
C LEU A 290 -15.42 -20.72 42.78
N GLN A 291 -15.48 -21.50 43.81
CA GLN A 291 -16.49 -21.25 44.86
C GLN A 291 -15.83 -20.59 46.08
N SER A 292 -14.64 -20.14 45.94
CA SER A 292 -13.94 -19.54 47.09
C SER A 292 -14.54 -18.17 47.45
N ASP A 293 -14.34 -17.77 48.83
CA ASP A 293 -14.88 -16.48 49.30
C ASP A 293 -13.93 -15.32 48.95
N VAL A 294 -12.78 -15.73 48.45
CA VAL A 294 -11.81 -14.67 48.08
C VAL A 294 -11.88 -14.42 46.57
N SER A 295 -12.29 -13.15 46.20
CA SER A 295 -12.54 -12.82 44.78
C SER A 295 -11.25 -12.93 43.94
N GLU A 296 -10.08 -12.68 44.55
CA GLU A 296 -8.81 -12.70 43.80
C GLU A 296 -8.40 -14.14 43.44
N VAL A 297 -8.79 -15.06 44.33
CA VAL A 297 -8.48 -16.48 44.02
C VAL A 297 -9.38 -16.97 42.88
N VAL A 298 -10.65 -16.53 42.93
CA VAL A 298 -11.56 -16.90 41.81
C VAL A 298 -11.04 -16.31 40.50
N ALA A 299 -10.66 -15.04 40.57
CA ALA A 299 -10.16 -14.38 39.34
C ALA A 299 -8.89 -15.08 38.84
N GLY A 300 -7.96 -15.44 39.75
CA GLY A 300 -6.71 -16.13 39.36
C GLY A 300 -7.00 -17.48 38.69
N THR A 301 -8.03 -18.17 39.26
CA THR A 301 -8.38 -19.48 38.67
C THR A 301 -8.96 -19.31 37.27
N LEU A 302 -9.81 -18.34 37.09
CA LEU A 302 -10.41 -18.10 35.77
C LEU A 302 -9.34 -17.70 34.75
N ARG A 303 -8.30 -16.95 35.18
CA ARG A 303 -7.22 -16.58 34.23
C ARG A 303 -6.42 -17.82 33.82
N CYS A 304 -6.30 -18.70 34.79
CA CYS A 304 -5.60 -19.96 34.43
C CYS A 304 -6.40 -20.74 33.39
N PHE A 305 -7.76 -20.81 33.66
CA PHE A 305 -8.58 -21.52 32.66
C PHE A 305 -8.55 -20.81 31.31
N ALA A 306 -8.63 -19.48 31.35
CA ALA A 306 -8.61 -18.74 30.06
C ALA A 306 -7.32 -19.02 29.29
N ARG A 307 -6.25 -19.11 30.02
CA ARG A 307 -4.96 -19.33 29.33
C ARG A 307 -4.85 -20.79 28.88
N ALA A 308 -5.22 -21.66 29.75
CA ALA A 308 -5.07 -23.10 29.43
C ALA A 308 -6.04 -23.50 28.32
N GLY A 309 -7.16 -22.74 28.22
CA GLY A 309 -8.21 -23.08 27.22
C GLY A 309 -7.71 -22.87 25.79
N ALA A 310 -6.50 -22.26 25.64
CA ALA A 310 -5.98 -22.08 24.27
C ALA A 310 -5.62 -23.43 23.64
N SER A 311 -5.42 -24.46 24.45
CA SER A 311 -5.05 -25.79 23.93
C SER A 311 -6.31 -26.66 23.82
N PRO A 312 -6.41 -27.31 22.67
CA PRO A 312 -7.59 -28.17 22.43
C PRO A 312 -7.65 -29.34 23.41
N GLU A 313 -6.55 -29.93 23.81
CA GLU A 313 -6.55 -31.06 24.78
C GLU A 313 -7.06 -30.61 26.16
N VAL A 314 -6.62 -29.42 26.57
CA VAL A 314 -7.10 -28.94 27.89
C VAL A 314 -8.60 -28.65 27.83
N ARG A 315 -9.09 -28.13 26.72
CA ARG A 315 -10.54 -27.86 26.61
C ARG A 315 -11.34 -29.16 26.79
N ARG A 316 -10.81 -30.21 26.23
CA ARG A 316 -11.51 -31.49 26.34
C ARG A 316 -11.58 -31.94 27.82
N VAL A 317 -10.45 -31.82 28.48
CA VAL A 317 -10.41 -32.26 29.89
C VAL A 317 -11.34 -31.38 30.74
N LEU A 318 -11.32 -30.09 30.50
CA LEU A 318 -12.19 -29.19 31.28
C LEU A 318 -13.66 -29.43 30.94
N PHE A 319 -13.89 -29.79 29.66
CA PHE A 319 -15.29 -30.13 29.29
C PHE A 319 -15.77 -31.33 30.10
N ASP A 320 -14.93 -32.38 30.24
CA ASP A 320 -15.34 -33.57 31.01
C ASP A 320 -15.61 -33.23 32.47
N ALA A 321 -14.92 -32.14 32.90
CA ALA A 321 -15.13 -31.76 34.32
C ALA A 321 -16.29 -30.78 34.46
N LYS A 322 -17.00 -30.44 33.41
CA LYS A 322 -18.19 -29.56 33.36
C LYS A 322 -17.89 -28.18 33.96
N VAL A 323 -16.78 -27.60 33.62
CA VAL A 323 -16.31 -26.31 34.19
C VAL A 323 -17.14 -25.17 33.59
N GLU A 324 -17.70 -25.36 32.38
CA GLU A 324 -18.41 -24.26 31.69
C GLU A 324 -19.64 -23.83 32.50
N ALA A 325 -20.33 -24.86 33.12
CA ALA A 325 -21.54 -24.52 33.89
C ALA A 325 -21.21 -23.67 35.12
N GLU A 326 -20.03 -23.93 35.68
CA GLU A 326 -19.64 -23.17 36.90
C GLU A 326 -19.21 -21.74 36.55
N ILE A 327 -18.59 -21.58 35.39
CA ILE A 327 -18.09 -20.22 35.03
C ILE A 327 -19.26 -19.35 34.59
N VAL A 328 -20.29 -19.99 33.92
CA VAL A 328 -21.42 -19.20 33.39
C VAL A 328 -22.19 -18.56 34.56
N VAL A 329 -22.24 -19.20 35.67
CA VAL A 329 -23.01 -18.67 36.82
C VAL A 329 -22.26 -17.49 37.45
N LEU A 330 -20.93 -17.45 37.23
CA LEU A 330 -20.11 -16.44 37.92
C LEU A 330 -20.09 -15.12 37.14
N ILE A 331 -20.65 -15.18 35.86
CA ILE A 331 -20.57 -13.99 34.99
C ILE A 331 -21.47 -12.88 35.56
N LEU A 332 -22.65 -13.31 36.08
CA LEU A 332 -23.55 -12.33 36.72
C LEU A 332 -23.86 -12.78 38.14
N PRO A 333 -24.03 -11.73 38.96
CA PRO A 333 -24.38 -12.13 40.33
C PRO A 333 -25.73 -12.88 40.39
N VAL A 334 -25.79 -13.83 41.34
CA VAL A 334 -27.02 -14.63 41.49
C VAL A 334 -28.19 -13.72 41.84
N ASP A 335 -27.86 -12.60 42.59
CA ASP A 335 -28.92 -11.60 42.90
C ASP A 335 -28.82 -10.39 41.95
N PRO A 336 -29.84 -10.19 41.14
CA PRO A 336 -29.83 -9.12 40.12
C PRO A 336 -29.69 -7.74 40.75
N LYS A 337 -29.85 -7.57 42.09
CA LYS A 337 -29.73 -6.25 42.76
C LYS A 337 -28.28 -5.94 43.13
N GLN A 338 -27.46 -6.98 43.08
CA GLN A 338 -26.02 -6.73 43.36
C GLN A 338 -25.29 -6.26 42.09
N PRO A 339 -24.38 -5.25 42.37
CA PRO A 339 -23.64 -4.73 41.21
C PRO A 339 -22.69 -5.78 40.61
N ILE A 340 -22.51 -5.63 39.32
CA ILE A 340 -21.59 -6.54 38.60
C ILE A 340 -20.15 -6.27 39.06
N ASN A 341 -19.51 -7.37 39.46
CA ASN A 341 -18.09 -7.25 39.86
C ASN A 341 -17.17 -7.53 38.66
N PRO A 342 -16.58 -6.46 38.10
CA PRO A 342 -15.73 -6.62 36.91
C PRO A 342 -14.47 -7.45 37.20
N ALA A 343 -14.01 -7.54 38.41
CA ALA A 343 -12.78 -8.30 38.77
C ALA A 343 -13.00 -9.81 38.56
N ILE A 344 -14.25 -10.26 38.56
CA ILE A 344 -14.52 -11.71 38.33
C ILE A 344 -15.12 -11.90 36.93
N SER A 345 -16.05 -11.04 36.59
CA SER A 345 -16.79 -11.21 35.32
C SER A 345 -15.84 -11.10 34.11
N THR A 346 -14.85 -10.22 34.20
CA THR A 346 -13.94 -10.05 33.05
C THR A 346 -13.14 -11.34 32.79
N PRO A 347 -12.41 -11.86 33.82
CA PRO A 347 -11.66 -13.10 33.57
C PRO A 347 -12.61 -14.27 33.25
N ALA A 348 -13.80 -14.24 33.80
CA ALA A 348 -14.77 -15.31 33.45
C ALA A 348 -15.11 -15.26 31.95
N CYS A 349 -15.33 -13.99 31.44
CA CYS A 349 -15.61 -13.86 29.99
C CYS A 349 -14.41 -14.33 29.16
N ASP A 350 -13.19 -14.03 29.63
CA ASP A 350 -11.99 -14.47 28.87
C ASP A 350 -11.88 -16.00 28.88
N ALA A 351 -12.19 -16.55 30.02
CA ALA A 351 -12.12 -18.03 30.08
C ALA A 351 -13.16 -18.67 29.16
N LEU A 352 -14.37 -18.09 29.17
CA LEU A 352 -15.41 -18.66 28.27
C LEU A 352 -15.03 -18.46 26.80
N ALA A 353 -14.44 -17.29 26.52
CA ALA A 353 -14.04 -17.05 25.11
C ALA A 353 -13.02 -18.10 24.65
N SER A 354 -12.10 -18.47 25.52
CA SER A 354 -11.08 -19.46 25.14
C SER A 354 -11.71 -20.86 25.04
N LEU A 355 -12.62 -21.15 25.93
CA LEU A 355 -13.24 -22.49 25.89
C LEU A 355 -14.21 -22.62 24.71
N ALA A 356 -14.80 -21.50 24.34
CA ALA A 356 -15.81 -21.53 23.26
C ALA A 356 -15.16 -21.86 21.92
N ARG A 357 -13.87 -21.81 21.81
CA ARG A 357 -13.22 -22.17 20.53
C ARG A 357 -13.41 -23.66 20.23
N GLY A 358 -13.68 -24.49 21.31
CA GLY A 358 -14.05 -25.92 21.11
C GLY A 358 -15.56 -26.07 20.85
N LYS A 359 -15.90 -26.91 19.91
CA LYS A 359 -17.33 -27.05 19.53
C LYS A 359 -18.15 -27.61 20.71
N SER A 360 -17.67 -28.65 21.46
CA SER A 360 -18.43 -29.26 22.58
C SER A 360 -18.57 -28.27 23.75
N ASN A 361 -17.52 -27.57 23.96
CA ASN A 361 -17.59 -26.57 25.05
C ASN A 361 -18.57 -25.45 24.73
N ALA A 362 -18.48 -24.97 23.48
CA ALA A 362 -19.40 -23.87 23.09
C ALA A 362 -20.86 -24.32 23.25
N GLU A 363 -21.18 -25.61 22.88
CA GLU A 363 -22.57 -26.10 23.02
C GLU A 363 -22.97 -26.19 24.50
N ALA A 364 -22.00 -26.59 25.32
CA ALA A 364 -22.29 -26.64 26.76
C ALA A 364 -22.59 -25.25 27.33
N ILE A 365 -21.82 -24.29 26.87
CA ILE A 365 -22.07 -22.91 27.37
C ILE A 365 -23.44 -22.42 26.91
N ILE A 366 -23.78 -22.77 25.69
CA ILE A 366 -25.09 -22.34 25.16
C ILE A 366 -26.21 -23.04 25.93
N LEU A 367 -26.03 -24.31 26.25
CA LEU A 367 -27.05 -25.07 26.98
C LEU A 367 -27.27 -24.48 28.38
N HIS A 368 -26.28 -23.90 28.90
CA HIS A 368 -26.46 -23.35 30.26
C HIS A 368 -26.80 -21.86 30.21
N HIS A 369 -27.36 -21.39 29.10
CA HIS A 369 -27.87 -20.02 28.90
C HIS A 369 -26.74 -18.98 29.03
N GLY A 370 -25.57 -19.36 28.61
CA GLY A 370 -24.39 -18.46 28.67
C GLY A 370 -24.54 -17.25 27.74
N VAL A 371 -25.17 -17.43 26.55
CA VAL A 371 -25.28 -16.33 25.57
C VAL A 371 -26.20 -15.24 26.14
N VAL A 372 -27.29 -15.66 26.74
CA VAL A 372 -28.25 -14.67 27.28
C VAL A 372 -27.60 -13.89 28.44
N ARG A 373 -26.85 -14.58 29.26
CA ARG A 373 -26.21 -13.89 30.41
C ARG A 373 -25.10 -12.94 29.92
N LEU A 374 -24.36 -13.29 28.89
CA LEU A 374 -23.29 -12.42 28.37
C LEU A 374 -23.89 -11.15 27.75
N THR A 375 -25.08 -11.29 27.14
CA THR A 375 -25.67 -10.12 26.47
C THR A 375 -26.14 -9.10 27.52
N LYS A 376 -26.41 -9.60 28.71
CA LYS A 376 -26.87 -8.66 29.76
C LYS A 376 -25.71 -7.82 30.29
N LEU A 377 -24.46 -8.24 30.05
CA LEU A 377 -23.27 -7.50 30.55
C LEU A 377 -23.06 -6.20 29.80
N PHE A 378 -23.77 -6.11 28.66
CA PHE A 378 -23.51 -4.92 27.83
C PHE A 378 -24.28 -3.71 28.37
N ALA A 379 -24.95 -3.97 29.51
CA ALA A 379 -25.53 -2.82 30.25
C ALA A 379 -24.47 -2.14 31.13
N SER A 380 -23.31 -2.67 31.24
CA SER A 380 -22.26 -2.10 32.10
C SER A 380 -21.50 -0.98 31.38
N THR A 381 -20.70 -0.11 32.21
CA THR A 381 -19.93 1.01 31.60
C THR A 381 -18.43 0.73 31.68
N ASP A 382 -18.12 -0.48 32.15
CA ASP A 382 -16.69 -0.80 32.29
C ASP A 382 -16.15 -1.30 30.94
N PRO A 383 -15.12 -0.56 30.34
CA PRO A 383 -14.62 -0.88 28.99
C PRO A 383 -13.94 -2.26 28.94
N ALA A 384 -13.19 -2.65 30.00
CA ALA A 384 -12.50 -3.95 29.98
C ALA A 384 -13.51 -5.11 30.00
N LEU A 385 -14.50 -4.96 30.78
CA LEU A 385 -15.55 -6.01 30.82
C LEU A 385 -16.30 -6.11 29.50
N LEU A 386 -16.67 -4.94 28.95
CA LEU A 386 -17.41 -4.97 27.67
C LEU A 386 -16.57 -5.60 26.56
N GLU A 387 -15.31 -5.26 26.58
CA GLU A 387 -14.44 -5.87 25.55
C GLU A 387 -14.39 -7.40 25.72
N ALA A 388 -14.16 -7.85 26.94
CA ALA A 388 -14.10 -9.31 27.19
C ALA A 388 -15.43 -9.98 26.84
N ALA A 389 -16.50 -9.32 27.21
CA ALA A 389 -17.83 -9.90 26.86
C ALA A 389 -17.99 -10.01 25.34
N GLY A 390 -17.62 -8.93 24.60
CA GLY A 390 -17.71 -8.97 23.12
C GLY A 390 -16.88 -10.12 22.54
N ARG A 391 -15.69 -10.33 23.07
CA ARG A 391 -14.83 -11.41 22.55
C ARG A 391 -15.46 -12.78 22.83
N ALA A 392 -15.99 -12.91 24.03
CA ALA A 392 -16.65 -14.20 24.35
C ALA A 392 -17.84 -14.46 23.42
N VAL A 393 -18.62 -13.39 23.20
CA VAL A 393 -19.77 -13.58 22.29
C VAL A 393 -19.26 -13.92 20.88
N ALA A 394 -18.25 -13.24 20.44
CA ALA A 394 -17.72 -13.52 19.10
C ALA A 394 -17.22 -14.97 18.99
N ALA A 395 -16.54 -15.43 20.03
CA ALA A 395 -16.01 -16.81 19.99
C ALA A 395 -17.17 -17.83 19.97
N LEU A 396 -18.24 -17.54 20.62
CA LEU A 396 -19.37 -18.49 20.65
C LEU A 396 -20.11 -18.50 19.31
N CYS A 397 -20.06 -17.34 18.64
CA CYS A 397 -20.84 -17.21 17.39
C CYS A 397 -20.03 -17.71 16.20
N HIS A 398 -18.72 -17.85 16.24
CA HIS A 398 -17.85 -18.10 15.07
C HIS A 398 -18.22 -19.44 14.42
N ASP A 399 -18.82 -20.54 15.20
CA ASP A 399 -19.12 -21.82 14.54
C ASP A 399 -20.42 -22.40 15.08
N SER A 400 -21.22 -21.53 15.73
CA SER A 400 -22.46 -22.10 16.29
C SER A 400 -23.67 -21.28 15.82
N GLU A 401 -24.52 -22.00 15.03
CA GLU A 401 -25.75 -21.33 14.56
C GLU A 401 -26.71 -21.07 15.72
N GLY A 402 -26.73 -21.97 16.72
CA GLY A 402 -27.59 -21.80 17.92
C GLY A 402 -27.29 -20.50 18.67
N ALA A 403 -26.01 -20.22 18.83
CA ALA A 403 -25.63 -18.98 19.56
C ALA A 403 -26.07 -17.73 18.78
N ARG A 404 -25.95 -17.79 17.44
CA ARG A 404 -26.35 -16.58 16.66
C ARG A 404 -27.86 -16.36 16.73
N LYS A 405 -28.64 -17.43 16.80
CA LYS A 405 -30.11 -17.26 16.90
C LYS A 405 -30.50 -16.66 18.26
N GLN A 406 -29.78 -17.17 19.31
CA GLN A 406 -30.08 -16.59 20.65
C GLN A 406 -29.70 -15.11 20.71
N ILE A 407 -28.60 -14.78 19.99
CA ILE A 407 -28.21 -13.34 19.98
C ILE A 407 -29.26 -12.54 19.19
N ALA A 408 -29.72 -13.13 18.11
CA ALA A 408 -30.74 -12.42 17.33
C ALA A 408 -32.01 -12.21 18.15
N GLU A 409 -32.33 -13.14 19.10
CA GLU A 409 -33.56 -13.04 19.92
C GLU A 409 -33.34 -12.03 21.07
N ALA A 410 -32.07 -11.84 21.41
CA ALA A 410 -31.78 -10.96 22.57
C ALA A 410 -31.80 -9.48 22.15
N HIS A 411 -31.97 -9.12 20.89
CA HIS A 411 -32.05 -7.75 20.33
C HIS A 411 -30.97 -6.84 20.92
N CYS A 412 -29.66 -7.23 20.85
CA CYS A 412 -28.56 -6.53 21.55
C CYS A 412 -27.84 -5.59 20.57
N LEU A 413 -28.21 -5.62 19.26
CA LEU A 413 -27.44 -4.85 18.26
C LEU A 413 -27.62 -3.34 18.50
N GLY A 414 -28.86 -2.92 18.91
CA GLY A 414 -29.06 -1.48 19.21
C GLY A 414 -28.09 -0.97 20.28
N ARG A 415 -28.02 -1.72 21.37
CA ARG A 415 -27.11 -1.30 22.46
C ARG A 415 -25.64 -1.36 22.01
N TRP A 416 -25.20 -2.34 21.26
CA TRP A 416 -23.80 -2.41 20.77
C TRP A 416 -23.45 -1.18 19.94
N LEU A 417 -24.42 -0.83 19.09
CA LEU A 417 -24.14 0.34 18.23
C LEU A 417 -24.06 1.62 19.06
N GLU A 418 -24.85 1.70 20.14
CA GLU A 418 -24.76 2.88 21.03
C GLU A 418 -23.39 2.97 21.71
N ILE A 419 -22.89 1.77 22.10
CA ILE A 419 -21.58 1.76 22.78
C ILE A 419 -20.48 2.18 21.80
N LEU A 420 -20.61 1.79 20.53
CA LEU A 420 -19.57 2.16 19.53
C LEU A 420 -19.60 3.65 19.25
N ASN A 421 -20.71 4.29 19.65
CA ASN A 421 -20.77 5.75 19.40
C ASN A 421 -20.35 6.54 20.64
N THR A 422 -20.04 5.84 21.70
CA THR A 422 -19.64 6.54 22.93
C THR A 422 -18.11 6.53 23.07
N LEU A 423 -17.56 7.74 23.40
CA LEU A 423 -16.09 7.87 23.47
C LEU A 423 -15.55 7.20 24.74
N ALA A 424 -16.33 7.11 25.80
CA ALA A 424 -15.87 6.57 27.10
C ALA A 424 -15.63 5.06 27.01
N CYS A 425 -16.01 4.48 25.91
CA CYS A 425 -15.88 3.01 25.87
C CYS A 425 -15.02 2.60 24.68
N ARG A 426 -14.03 3.42 24.32
CA ARG A 426 -13.20 3.10 23.14
C ARG A 426 -12.40 1.82 23.39
N GLY A 427 -12.14 1.57 24.66
CA GLY A 427 -11.40 0.33 25.01
C GLY A 427 -12.25 -0.92 24.73
N ALA A 428 -13.54 -0.79 24.45
CA ALA A 428 -14.42 -1.96 24.25
C ALA A 428 -14.76 -2.14 22.77
N HIS A 429 -14.39 -1.21 21.95
CA HIS A 429 -14.84 -1.19 20.54
C HIS A 429 -14.36 -2.45 19.81
N ALA A 430 -13.16 -2.90 20.07
CA ALA A 430 -12.67 -4.10 19.35
C ALA A 430 -13.54 -5.32 19.68
N GLY A 431 -13.84 -5.49 20.97
CA GLY A 431 -14.68 -6.65 21.37
C GLY A 431 -16.09 -6.57 20.76
N ILE A 432 -16.61 -5.35 20.75
CA ILE A 432 -17.99 -5.21 20.21
C ILE A 432 -18.00 -5.43 18.71
N CYS A 433 -17.04 -4.89 18.00
CA CYS A 433 -16.99 -5.10 16.54
C CYS A 433 -16.77 -6.58 16.22
N ALA A 434 -15.96 -7.24 17.11
CA ALA A 434 -15.78 -8.69 16.88
C ALA A 434 -17.11 -9.44 17.07
N ALA A 435 -17.85 -9.04 18.08
CA ALA A 435 -19.17 -9.68 18.29
C ALA A 435 -20.11 -9.43 17.10
N ILE A 436 -20.07 -8.19 16.58
CA ILE A 436 -20.96 -7.88 15.44
C ILE A 436 -20.51 -8.69 14.22
N ALA A 437 -19.18 -8.74 14.02
CA ALA A 437 -18.67 -9.47 12.84
C ALA A 437 -19.12 -10.93 12.88
N ALA A 438 -19.15 -11.49 14.06
CA ALA A 438 -19.55 -12.91 14.16
C ALA A 438 -21.08 -13.06 14.08
N ALA A 439 -21.81 -12.07 14.55
CA ALA A 439 -23.29 -12.19 14.64
C ALA A 439 -23.93 -11.96 13.26
N VAL A 440 -23.35 -11.12 12.40
CA VAL A 440 -24.01 -10.69 11.15
C VAL A 440 -23.91 -11.82 10.11
N GLN A 441 -23.19 -12.88 10.50
CA GLN A 441 -23.24 -14.05 9.58
C GLN A 441 -24.67 -14.57 9.45
N ASP A 442 -25.46 -14.35 10.41
CA ASP A 442 -26.90 -14.64 10.30
C ASP A 442 -27.66 -13.44 9.69
N ALA A 443 -28.37 -13.73 8.62
CA ALA A 443 -28.99 -12.65 7.82
C ALA A 443 -30.10 -11.95 8.61
N SER A 444 -30.66 -12.58 9.75
CA SER A 444 -31.76 -11.99 10.54
C SER A 444 -31.27 -10.84 11.41
N ILE A 445 -30.00 -10.74 11.54
CA ILE A 445 -29.48 -9.68 12.42
C ILE A 445 -29.18 -8.43 11.56
N THR A 446 -30.13 -7.49 11.64
CA THR A 446 -29.91 -6.26 10.85
C THR A 446 -30.39 -5.05 11.67
N HIS A 447 -29.81 -3.96 11.48
CA HIS A 447 -30.18 -2.67 12.10
C HIS A 447 -29.92 -1.53 11.10
N ASP A 448 -30.78 -0.48 11.21
CA ASP A 448 -30.72 0.62 10.22
C ASP A 448 -29.38 1.37 10.30
N ASP A 449 -28.71 1.39 11.51
CA ASP A 449 -27.50 2.21 11.66
C ASP A 449 -26.24 1.33 11.59
N LEU A 450 -26.41 0.15 11.30
CA LEU A 450 -25.28 -0.81 11.38
C LEU A 450 -24.19 -0.44 10.38
N MET A 451 -24.56 -0.21 9.07
CA MET A 451 -23.54 0.09 8.03
C MET A 451 -22.85 1.42 8.34
N SER A 452 -23.63 2.44 8.74
CA SER A 452 -23.02 3.78 8.99
C SER A 452 -22.06 3.73 10.17
N THR A 453 -22.39 2.97 11.25
CA THR A 453 -21.52 2.92 12.45
C THR A 453 -20.23 2.15 12.13
N LEU A 454 -20.32 1.05 11.33
CA LEU A 454 -19.10 0.28 11.00
C LEU A 454 -18.16 1.09 10.12
N VAL A 455 -18.79 1.87 9.15
CA VAL A 455 -17.92 2.72 8.31
C VAL A 455 -17.26 3.80 9.18
N GLN A 456 -17.99 4.29 10.22
CA GLN A 456 -17.37 5.27 11.15
C GLN A 456 -16.18 4.65 11.90
N GLN A 457 -16.34 3.37 12.20
CA GLN A 457 -15.24 2.72 12.93
C GLN A 457 -14.00 2.55 12.04
N LEU A 458 -14.23 2.44 10.70
CA LEU A 458 -13.05 2.37 9.80
C LEU A 458 -12.23 3.66 9.87
N ASN A 459 -12.91 4.74 10.28
CA ASN A 459 -12.21 6.04 10.32
C ASN A 459 -11.75 6.37 11.74
N ALA A 460 -11.80 5.34 12.59
CA ALA A 460 -11.45 5.63 13.99
C ALA A 460 -9.94 5.90 14.11
N ASP A 461 -9.62 7.01 14.90
CA ASP A 461 -8.19 7.39 14.98
C ASP A 461 -7.77 7.46 16.45
N TYR A 462 -8.06 6.52 17.25
CA TYR A 462 -7.56 6.54 18.64
C TYR A 462 -6.54 5.41 18.84
N GLU A 463 -5.75 5.45 19.86
CA GLU A 463 -4.68 4.46 20.13
C GLU A 463 -5.28 3.05 20.31
N GLY A 464 -4.83 2.13 19.40
CA GLY A 464 -5.27 0.72 19.54
C GLY A 464 -6.53 0.45 18.69
N ALA A 465 -6.94 1.31 17.80
CA ALA A 465 -8.19 1.19 17.02
C ALA A 465 -8.02 0.13 15.92
N GLU A 466 -6.84 -0.35 15.77
CA GLU A 466 -6.58 -1.25 14.63
C GLU A 466 -7.39 -2.55 14.77
N ALA A 467 -7.52 -3.02 16.01
CA ALA A 467 -8.30 -4.26 16.19
C ALA A 467 -9.79 -4.04 15.88
N ALA A 468 -10.31 -2.95 16.32
CA ALA A 468 -11.73 -2.65 15.99
C ALA A 468 -11.93 -2.46 14.49
N GLN A 469 -10.95 -1.81 13.82
CA GLN A 469 -11.06 -1.61 12.36
C GLN A 469 -11.03 -2.95 11.63
N LEU A 470 -10.20 -3.81 12.15
CA LEU A 470 -10.09 -5.13 11.49
C LEU A 470 -11.43 -5.87 11.57
N HIS A 471 -12.02 -5.91 12.73
CA HIS A 471 -13.31 -6.64 12.87
C HIS A 471 -14.43 -5.91 12.13
N ALA A 472 -14.38 -4.58 12.10
CA ALA A 472 -15.39 -3.85 11.31
C ALA A 472 -15.29 -4.20 9.82
N LEU A 473 -14.02 -4.32 9.34
CA LEU A 473 -13.86 -4.70 7.92
C LEU A 473 -14.41 -6.10 7.67
N ASN A 474 -14.17 -7.00 8.62
CA ASN A 474 -14.70 -8.38 8.44
C ASN A 474 -16.23 -8.40 8.47
N ALA A 475 -16.75 -7.60 9.38
CA ALA A 475 -18.23 -7.54 9.41
C ALA A 475 -18.80 -6.97 8.11
N LEU A 476 -18.17 -5.94 7.60
CA LEU A 476 -18.69 -5.32 6.35
C LEU A 476 -18.52 -6.29 5.17
N SER A 477 -17.46 -7.09 5.23
CA SER A 477 -17.25 -8.03 4.11
C SER A 477 -18.39 -9.05 4.04
N VAL A 478 -18.85 -9.46 5.18
CA VAL A 478 -19.96 -10.44 5.20
C VAL A 478 -21.26 -9.76 4.76
N LEU A 479 -21.44 -8.54 5.12
CA LEU A 479 -22.71 -7.84 4.81
C LEU A 479 -22.80 -7.50 3.31
N LEU A 480 -21.64 -7.40 2.66
CA LEU A 480 -21.65 -6.94 1.25
C LEU A 480 -22.01 -8.11 0.32
N THR A 481 -22.36 -9.30 0.92
CA THR A 481 -22.94 -10.35 0.04
C THR A 481 -24.30 -9.90 -0.52
N SER A 482 -24.93 -8.95 0.05
CA SER A 482 -26.21 -8.39 -0.44
C SER A 482 -25.97 -7.15 -1.30
N MET A 483 -26.70 -7.10 -2.45
CA MET A 483 -26.55 -5.95 -3.37
C MET A 483 -27.02 -4.65 -2.72
N THR A 484 -28.03 -4.64 -1.87
CA THR A 484 -28.54 -3.45 -1.16
C THR A 484 -27.46 -2.86 -0.24
N ARG A 485 -26.73 -3.71 0.38
CA ARG A 485 -25.68 -3.21 1.30
C ARG A 485 -24.50 -2.61 0.54
N ARG A 486 -24.25 -3.13 -0.63
CA ARG A 486 -23.19 -2.50 -1.44
C ARG A 486 -23.58 -1.07 -1.84
N ARG A 487 -24.85 -0.89 -2.16
CA ARG A 487 -25.29 0.47 -2.53
C ARG A 487 -25.22 1.41 -1.33
N GLU A 488 -25.57 0.83 -0.16
CA GLU A 488 -25.47 1.67 1.06
C GLU A 488 -24.02 2.09 1.32
N LEU A 489 -23.05 1.10 1.11
CA LEU A 489 -21.63 1.45 1.30
C LEU A 489 -21.22 2.59 0.37
N LEU A 490 -21.73 2.54 -0.90
CA LEU A 490 -21.43 3.64 -1.84
C LEU A 490 -21.99 4.97 -1.31
N ALA A 491 -23.17 4.94 -0.67
CA ALA A 491 -23.79 6.19 -0.17
C ALA A 491 -23.01 6.73 1.02
N LEU A 492 -22.27 5.86 1.72
CA LEU A 492 -21.57 6.31 2.95
C LEU A 492 -20.16 6.76 2.62
N ASN A 493 -19.73 6.69 1.39
CA ASN A 493 -18.42 7.18 0.92
C ASN A 493 -17.28 6.57 1.73
N ALA A 494 -17.11 5.27 1.73
CA ALA A 494 -16.10 4.56 2.56
C ALA A 494 -14.76 4.48 1.82
N GLU A 495 -14.66 4.94 0.58
CA GLU A 495 -13.48 4.78 -0.29
C GLU A 495 -12.23 5.43 0.32
N PRO A 496 -12.29 6.65 0.89
CA PRO A 496 -11.06 7.24 1.46
C PRO A 496 -10.52 6.38 2.62
N ALA A 497 -11.42 5.90 3.47
CA ALA A 497 -10.95 5.03 4.57
C ALA A 497 -10.30 3.75 4.02
N LEU A 498 -10.84 3.18 2.94
CA LEU A 498 -10.28 1.95 2.37
C LEU A 498 -8.91 2.20 1.75
N CYS A 499 -8.72 3.40 1.19
CA CYS A 499 -7.39 3.72 0.63
C CYS A 499 -6.33 3.79 1.75
N ARG A 500 -6.76 4.39 2.84
CA ARG A 500 -5.80 4.53 3.97
C ARG A 500 -5.47 3.16 4.56
N LEU A 501 -6.54 2.36 4.70
CA LEU A 501 -6.33 1.08 5.40
C LEU A 501 -5.62 0.08 4.49
N ALA A 502 -5.85 0.17 3.18
CA ALA A 502 -5.13 -0.71 2.24
C ALA A 502 -3.64 -0.36 2.18
N ALA A 503 -3.27 0.84 2.63
CA ALA A 503 -1.85 1.27 2.55
C ALA A 503 -1.18 1.11 3.92
N THR A 504 -1.81 0.53 4.92
CA THR A 504 -1.25 0.46 6.29
C THR A 504 -0.10 -0.57 6.33
N THR A 505 0.79 -0.43 7.41
CA THR A 505 1.93 -1.38 7.57
C THR A 505 1.46 -2.66 8.27
N ASN A 506 0.24 -2.55 8.83
CA ASN A 506 -0.28 -3.76 9.49
C ASN A 506 -0.85 -4.75 8.45
N GLY A 507 -0.22 -5.99 8.37
CA GLY A 507 -0.55 -6.98 7.32
C GLY A 507 -2.00 -7.46 7.42
N ASP A 508 -2.49 -7.74 8.61
CA ASP A 508 -3.88 -8.25 8.76
C ASP A 508 -4.91 -7.21 8.35
N LEU A 509 -4.74 -5.99 8.73
CA LEU A 509 -5.69 -4.93 8.35
C LEU A 509 -5.68 -4.68 6.85
N ARG A 510 -4.49 -4.73 6.39
CA ARG A 510 -4.39 -4.51 4.93
C ARG A 510 -5.13 -5.62 4.17
N VAL A 511 -4.90 -6.83 4.56
CA VAL A 511 -5.55 -7.96 3.87
C VAL A 511 -7.07 -7.84 4.01
N ALA A 512 -7.53 -7.55 5.18
CA ALA A 512 -8.99 -7.40 5.39
C ALA A 512 -9.56 -6.26 4.53
N ALA A 513 -8.83 -5.15 4.44
CA ALA A 513 -9.33 -4.03 3.58
C ALA A 513 -9.39 -4.46 2.12
N CYS A 514 -8.37 -5.18 1.71
CA CYS A 514 -8.35 -5.62 0.29
C CYS A 514 -9.48 -6.63 0.03
N GLN A 515 -9.78 -7.44 1.00
CA GLN A 515 -10.92 -8.36 0.83
C GLN A 515 -12.25 -7.60 0.72
N LEU A 516 -12.41 -6.65 1.58
CA LEU A 516 -13.65 -5.85 1.49
C LEU A 516 -13.75 -5.17 0.11
N ILE A 517 -12.57 -4.68 -0.38
CA ILE A 517 -12.59 -4.01 -1.71
C ILE A 517 -13.00 -5.04 -2.78
N THR A 518 -12.51 -6.19 -2.66
CA THR A 518 -12.86 -7.22 -3.66
C THR A 518 -14.36 -7.54 -3.60
N MET A 519 -14.88 -7.55 -2.37
CA MET A 519 -16.33 -7.86 -2.24
C MET A 519 -17.18 -6.67 -2.66
N ALA A 520 -16.61 -5.49 -2.60
CA ALA A 520 -17.40 -4.27 -2.94
C ALA A 520 -17.39 -4.04 -4.44
N ALA A 521 -16.44 -4.58 -5.20
CA ALA A 521 -16.16 -4.20 -6.60
C ALA A 521 -17.27 -4.66 -7.53
N PRO A 522 -17.94 -5.78 -7.28
CA PRO A 522 -18.96 -6.27 -8.24
C PRO A 522 -20.09 -5.25 -8.43
N LEU A 523 -20.16 -4.18 -7.68
CA LEU A 523 -21.06 -3.05 -8.01
C LEU A 523 -20.31 -1.98 -8.82
N PRO A 524 -20.58 -1.84 -10.11
CA PRO A 524 -19.80 -1.03 -11.05
C PRO A 524 -19.69 0.43 -10.59
N PRO A 525 -20.77 1.11 -10.12
CA PRO A 525 -20.58 2.50 -9.65
C PRO A 525 -19.64 2.58 -8.45
N LEU A 526 -19.72 1.68 -7.57
CA LEU A 526 -18.79 1.67 -6.41
C LEU A 526 -17.36 1.39 -6.87
N ALA A 527 -17.11 0.40 -7.83
CA ALA A 527 -15.75 0.14 -8.38
C ALA A 527 -15.18 1.40 -9.04
N MET A 528 -16.07 2.04 -9.76
CA MET A 528 -15.59 3.29 -10.39
C MET A 528 -15.22 4.33 -9.32
N SER A 529 -16.07 4.45 -8.32
CA SER A 529 -15.74 5.43 -7.23
C SER A 529 -14.40 5.07 -6.57
N MET A 530 -14.17 3.74 -6.33
CA MET A 530 -12.88 3.32 -5.73
C MET A 530 -11.72 3.64 -6.68
N PHE A 531 -12.02 3.40 -7.96
CA PHE A 531 -10.99 3.76 -8.95
C PHE A 531 -10.68 5.25 -8.92
N GLN A 532 -11.61 6.09 -8.81
CA GLN A 532 -11.40 7.56 -8.82
C GLN A 532 -10.72 8.00 -7.52
N ALA A 533 -10.96 7.23 -6.51
CA ALA A 533 -10.33 7.62 -5.22
C ALA A 533 -8.85 7.27 -5.21
N GLY A 534 -8.32 6.58 -6.29
CA GLY A 534 -6.87 6.33 -6.41
C GLY A 534 -6.47 5.00 -5.77
N LEU A 535 -7.40 4.13 -5.54
CA LEU A 535 -7.10 2.87 -4.83
C LEU A 535 -6.19 1.97 -5.68
N LEU A 536 -6.24 2.04 -7.02
CA LEU A 536 -5.34 1.20 -7.84
C LEU A 536 -3.88 1.61 -7.65
N ARG A 537 -3.67 2.89 -7.48
CA ARG A 537 -2.29 3.36 -7.24
C ARG A 537 -1.76 2.85 -5.90
N VAL A 538 -2.67 2.95 -4.98
CA VAL A 538 -2.24 2.52 -3.64
C VAL A 538 -1.91 1.03 -3.66
N LEU A 539 -2.72 0.25 -4.31
CA LEU A 539 -2.50 -1.21 -4.32
C LEU A 539 -1.23 -1.55 -5.11
N THR A 540 -0.95 -0.84 -6.21
CA THR A 540 0.28 -1.08 -6.98
C THR A 540 1.53 -0.69 -6.16
N ARG A 541 1.38 0.39 -5.47
CA ARG A 541 2.53 0.83 -4.66
C ARG A 541 2.81 -0.17 -3.52
N VAL A 542 1.76 -0.62 -2.94
CA VAL A 542 1.95 -1.56 -1.81
C VAL A 542 2.60 -2.85 -2.33
N ASN A 543 2.16 -3.34 -3.43
CA ASN A 543 2.76 -4.58 -3.98
C ASN A 543 4.21 -4.37 -4.40
N ALA A 544 4.49 -3.15 -4.84
CA ALA A 544 5.90 -2.88 -5.23
C ALA A 544 6.81 -2.79 -4.01
N SER A 545 6.23 -2.40 -2.88
CA SER A 545 7.06 -2.17 -1.67
C SER A 545 7.29 -3.48 -0.91
N LEU A 546 6.57 -4.54 -1.16
CA LEU A 546 6.70 -5.80 -0.41
C LEU A 546 7.63 -6.76 -1.17
N PRO A 547 8.40 -7.55 -0.34
CA PRO A 547 9.30 -8.52 -0.98
C PRO A 547 8.55 -9.45 -1.94
N PHE A 548 7.23 -9.80 -1.57
CA PHE A 548 6.35 -10.57 -2.47
C PHE A 548 4.98 -9.88 -2.54
N PRO A 549 4.45 -9.90 -3.80
CA PRO A 549 3.14 -9.23 -3.94
C PRO A 549 2.06 -9.92 -3.08
N SER A 550 1.27 -9.11 -2.46
CA SER A 550 0.14 -9.62 -1.66
C SER A 550 -0.98 -10.17 -2.56
N LEU A 551 -1.37 -11.42 -2.29
CA LEU A 551 -2.46 -12.03 -3.10
C LEU A 551 -3.76 -11.22 -2.95
N ALA A 552 -4.02 -10.79 -1.71
CA ALA A 552 -5.27 -10.01 -1.49
C ALA A 552 -5.24 -8.70 -2.27
N ALA A 553 -4.09 -7.99 -2.25
CA ALA A 553 -4.00 -6.71 -2.99
C ALA A 553 -4.10 -6.93 -4.50
N THR A 554 -3.54 -8.03 -4.95
CA THR A 554 -3.61 -8.32 -6.40
C THR A 554 -5.05 -8.63 -6.81
N ARG A 555 -5.72 -9.36 -5.94
CA ARG A 555 -7.14 -9.67 -6.26
C ARG A 555 -8.00 -8.40 -6.22
N ALA A 556 -7.71 -7.61 -5.23
CA ALA A 556 -8.49 -6.35 -5.17
C ALA A 556 -8.23 -5.48 -6.40
N HIS A 557 -6.95 -5.44 -6.78
CA HIS A 557 -6.61 -4.68 -7.99
C HIS A 557 -7.35 -5.22 -9.21
N ALA A 558 -7.35 -6.52 -9.38
CA ALA A 558 -8.00 -7.14 -10.54
C ALA A 558 -9.52 -6.94 -10.47
N ALA A 559 -10.05 -7.02 -9.25
CA ALA A 559 -11.52 -6.90 -9.09
C ALA A 559 -11.99 -5.49 -9.50
N ILE A 560 -11.24 -4.45 -9.10
CA ILE A 560 -11.66 -3.07 -9.48
C ILE A 560 -11.64 -2.92 -11.00
N LEU A 561 -10.61 -3.47 -11.67
CA LEU A 561 -10.51 -3.30 -13.14
C LEU A 561 -11.58 -4.14 -13.84
N GLN A 562 -11.86 -5.29 -13.26
CA GLN A 562 -12.85 -6.18 -13.90
C GLN A 562 -14.24 -5.52 -13.92
N TYR A 563 -14.55 -4.77 -12.88
CA TYR A 563 -15.95 -4.27 -12.80
C TYR A 563 -15.98 -2.77 -13.12
N SER A 564 -14.84 -2.28 -13.66
CA SER A 564 -14.80 -0.90 -14.21
C SER A 564 -14.23 -0.93 -15.62
N PRO A 565 -15.10 -1.29 -16.59
CA PRO A 565 -14.63 -1.45 -17.98
C PRO A 565 -14.07 -0.14 -18.55
N THR A 566 -14.65 1.00 -18.14
CA THR A 566 -14.11 2.30 -18.63
C THR A 566 -12.66 2.49 -18.17
N ALA A 567 -12.53 2.24 -16.92
CA ALA A 567 -11.16 2.43 -16.37
C ALA A 567 -10.19 1.40 -16.95
N LYS A 568 -10.70 0.20 -17.09
CA LYS A 568 -9.81 -0.85 -17.62
C LYS A 568 -9.39 -0.52 -19.06
N TYR A 569 -10.34 -0.15 -19.84
CA TYR A 569 -10.01 0.13 -21.25
C TYR A 569 -9.12 1.38 -21.38
N ALA A 570 -9.28 2.34 -20.53
CA ALA A 570 -8.44 3.56 -20.57
C ALA A 570 -6.98 3.23 -20.20
N LEU A 571 -6.77 2.27 -19.32
CA LEU A 571 -5.41 2.04 -18.82
C LEU A 571 -4.72 0.94 -19.64
N THR A 572 -5.60 -0.05 -20.05
CA THR A 572 -4.90 -1.20 -20.67
C THR A 572 -5.14 -1.20 -22.18
N GLY A 573 -6.18 -0.40 -22.56
CA GLY A 573 -6.50 -0.40 -24.01
C GLY A 573 -7.17 -1.72 -24.43
N ARG A 574 -7.60 -2.50 -23.36
CA ARG A 574 -8.14 -3.82 -23.74
C ARG A 574 -9.37 -4.14 -22.89
N LEU A 575 -10.36 -4.73 -23.57
CA LEU A 575 -11.51 -5.33 -22.89
C LEU A 575 -11.65 -6.79 -23.30
N ASP A 576 -11.68 -7.66 -22.27
CA ASP A 576 -11.75 -9.12 -22.57
C ASP A 576 -13.18 -9.56 -22.84
N MET A 577 -13.35 -10.87 -23.10
CA MET A 577 -14.66 -11.42 -23.51
C MET A 577 -15.66 -11.31 -22.36
N ARG A 578 -15.14 -11.15 -21.14
CA ARG A 578 -16.05 -11.14 -19.98
C ARG A 578 -16.47 -9.70 -19.62
N ASP A 579 -15.70 -8.78 -20.20
CA ASP A 579 -16.07 -7.38 -19.90
C ASP A 579 -17.32 -6.96 -20.68
N ARG A 580 -18.39 -6.63 -19.93
CA ARG A 580 -19.65 -6.30 -20.62
C ARG A 580 -19.91 -4.79 -20.56
N LEU A 581 -20.38 -4.27 -21.73
CA LEU A 581 -20.66 -2.81 -21.79
C LEU A 581 -22.17 -2.59 -21.68
N ASP A 582 -22.92 -3.38 -20.86
CA ASP A 582 -24.40 -3.37 -20.80
C ASP A 582 -24.87 -2.23 -19.89
N GLY A 583 -23.93 -1.42 -19.23
CA GLY A 583 -24.24 -0.22 -18.43
C GLY A 583 -23.60 1.03 -19.07
N ILE A 584 -23.38 2.06 -18.22
CA ILE A 584 -22.79 3.31 -18.76
C ILE A 584 -21.29 3.11 -18.96
N PHE A 585 -20.88 3.24 -20.23
CA PHE A 585 -19.46 3.14 -20.59
C PHE A 585 -19.06 4.34 -21.45
N PHE A 586 -17.84 4.86 -21.13
CA PHE A 586 -17.37 5.87 -22.09
C PHE A 586 -15.87 5.69 -22.34
N ASP A 587 -15.56 6.00 -23.56
CA ASP A 587 -14.15 5.87 -23.98
C ASP A 587 -13.47 7.26 -24.02
N ALA A 588 -12.49 7.40 -23.04
CA ALA A 588 -11.78 8.72 -22.98
C ALA A 588 -10.40 8.61 -23.62
N GLY A 589 -10.19 7.43 -24.21
CA GLY A 589 -8.86 7.23 -24.82
C GLY A 589 -7.91 6.59 -23.81
N GLN A 590 -6.68 6.17 -24.41
CA GLN A 590 -5.71 5.49 -23.53
C GLN A 590 -4.99 6.50 -22.63
N LYS A 591 -4.99 6.11 -21.29
CA LYS A 591 -4.33 7.01 -20.32
C LYS A 591 -3.15 6.27 -19.67
N LYS A 592 -2.14 7.14 -19.39
CA LYS A 592 -0.95 6.53 -18.75
C LYS A 592 -1.20 6.26 -17.27
N ASP A 593 -2.15 7.17 -16.83
CA ASP A 593 -2.40 7.06 -15.38
C ASP A 593 -3.91 7.21 -15.12
N ALA A 594 -4.33 6.49 -14.05
CA ALA A 594 -5.78 6.47 -13.71
C ALA A 594 -6.26 7.84 -13.25
N THR A 595 -5.45 8.73 -12.69
CA THR A 595 -5.88 10.07 -12.22
C THR A 595 -6.24 10.99 -13.39
N LEU A 596 -5.80 10.51 -14.47
CA LEU A 596 -6.08 11.39 -15.63
C LEU A 596 -7.47 11.14 -16.18
N LEU A 597 -8.07 10.05 -15.63
CA LEU A 597 -9.42 9.76 -16.14
C LEU A 597 -10.46 10.53 -15.32
N LEU A 598 -11.23 11.44 -16.01
CA LEU A 598 -12.25 12.29 -15.33
C LEU A 598 -13.61 11.59 -15.40
N SER A 599 -14.49 12.03 -14.49
CA SER A 599 -15.87 11.51 -14.56
C SER A 599 -16.60 12.04 -15.81
N LEU A 600 -17.54 11.27 -16.22
CA LEU A 600 -18.32 11.67 -17.41
C LEU A 600 -18.91 13.07 -17.22
N GLU A 601 -19.37 13.49 -16.05
CA GLU A 601 -19.93 14.85 -15.78
C GLU A 601 -18.85 15.93 -15.98
N GLN A 602 -17.71 15.54 -15.49
CA GLN A 602 -16.61 16.52 -15.65
C GLN A 602 -16.25 16.71 -17.13
N TYR A 603 -16.31 15.58 -17.90
CA TYR A 603 -16.02 15.72 -19.34
C TYR A 603 -17.13 16.53 -20.04
N GLN A 604 -18.30 16.46 -19.55
CA GLN A 604 -19.42 17.20 -20.17
C GLN A 604 -19.28 18.70 -19.96
N GLN A 605 -18.59 19.06 -18.85
CA GLN A 605 -18.47 20.50 -18.52
C GLN A 605 -17.34 21.14 -19.32
N HIS A 606 -16.57 20.32 -20.08
CA HIS A 606 -15.45 20.90 -20.87
C HIS A 606 -15.99 21.64 -22.10
N ASP A 607 -15.20 22.81 -22.42
CA ASP A 607 -15.61 23.55 -23.63
C ASP A 607 -15.33 22.71 -24.90
N ILE A 608 -16.20 22.93 -25.87
CA ILE A 608 -16.00 22.20 -27.16
C ILE A 608 -14.66 22.61 -27.77
N ASN A 609 -13.79 21.62 -27.93
CA ASN A 609 -12.47 21.95 -28.49
C ASN A 609 -12.04 20.87 -29.49
N ALA A 610 -10.82 21.08 -30.06
CA ALA A 610 -10.37 20.18 -31.16
C ALA A 610 -9.85 18.86 -30.58
N ARG A 611 -10.12 18.60 -29.30
CA ARG A 611 -9.57 17.37 -28.71
C ARG A 611 -10.48 16.18 -29.05
N ARG A 612 -9.96 14.93 -28.87
CA ARG A 612 -10.71 13.69 -29.18
C ARG A 612 -12.09 13.68 -28.48
N PRO A 613 -13.07 13.18 -29.21
CA PRO A 613 -14.39 13.10 -28.56
C PRO A 613 -14.44 11.97 -27.52
N ILE A 614 -15.19 12.28 -26.38
CA ILE A 614 -15.50 11.20 -25.43
C ILE A 614 -16.75 10.44 -25.89
N ILE A 615 -16.45 9.13 -26.30
CA ILE A 615 -17.58 8.35 -26.87
C ILE A 615 -18.28 7.60 -25.74
N VAL A 616 -19.61 7.84 -25.70
CA VAL A 616 -20.34 7.27 -24.55
C VAL A 616 -21.32 6.21 -25.08
N ILE A 617 -21.38 5.10 -24.34
CA ILE A 617 -22.42 4.07 -24.56
C ILE A 617 -23.33 3.99 -23.33
N ASN A 618 -24.55 4.44 -23.64
CA ASN A 618 -25.54 4.37 -22.54
C ASN A 618 -26.84 3.77 -23.06
N ALA A 619 -27.06 2.46 -22.75
CA ALA A 619 -28.26 1.80 -23.32
C ALA A 619 -29.27 1.51 -22.22
N VAL A 620 -29.18 2.30 -21.09
CA VAL A 620 -30.17 2.07 -20.00
C VAL A 620 -31.54 2.62 -20.44
N ARG A 621 -32.70 1.69 -20.53
CA ARG A 621 -34.03 1.90 -21.14
C ARG A 621 -34.93 2.69 -20.19
N THR A 622 -34.47 2.82 -18.77
CA THR A 622 -35.33 3.57 -17.83
C THR A 622 -34.51 4.65 -17.12
N LYS A 623 -34.84 5.99 -17.42
CA LYS A 623 -34.17 7.11 -16.71
C LYS A 623 -34.59 7.14 -15.24
N GLN A 624 -33.70 6.79 -14.30
CA GLN A 624 -34.03 7.06 -12.89
C GLN A 624 -34.23 8.56 -12.65
N LYS A 625 -35.38 9.02 -12.02
CA LYS A 625 -35.67 10.43 -11.66
C LYS A 625 -34.42 11.15 -11.15
N GLY A 626 -33.80 12.20 -12.00
CA GLY A 626 -32.65 13.03 -11.56
C GLY A 626 -31.37 12.65 -12.32
N ASP A 627 -31.33 11.60 -13.22
CA ASP A 627 -30.15 11.21 -14.00
C ASP A 627 -30.05 12.05 -15.29
N VAL A 628 -29.07 13.05 -15.30
CA VAL A 628 -28.89 14.06 -16.38
C VAL A 628 -28.02 13.46 -17.48
N ARG A 629 -27.68 12.13 -17.42
CA ARG A 629 -26.75 11.55 -18.41
C ARG A 629 -27.52 11.13 -19.67
N PRO A 630 -26.91 11.33 -20.94
CA PRO A 630 -27.61 11.19 -22.22
C PRO A 630 -27.80 9.70 -22.59
N VAL A 631 -29.13 9.27 -22.72
CA VAL A 631 -29.44 7.90 -23.19
C VAL A 631 -29.21 7.82 -24.71
N ASP A 632 -28.57 6.68 -25.09
CA ASP A 632 -28.26 6.52 -26.54
C ASP A 632 -29.43 5.84 -27.23
N THR A 633 -30.41 6.63 -27.65
CA THR A 633 -31.65 6.08 -28.25
C THR A 633 -31.35 5.48 -29.63
N ASP A 634 -30.41 6.11 -30.33
CA ASP A 634 -30.08 5.59 -31.68
C ASP A 634 -29.40 4.21 -31.60
N LEU A 635 -28.60 4.01 -30.61
CA LEU A 635 -27.96 2.68 -30.46
C LEU A 635 -29.03 1.63 -30.11
N ILE A 636 -29.95 2.00 -29.20
CA ILE A 636 -31.00 1.05 -28.79
C ILE A 636 -31.85 0.65 -30.00
N ARG A 637 -32.20 1.64 -30.82
CA ARG A 637 -33.00 1.33 -32.03
C ARG A 637 -32.23 0.41 -32.98
N PHE A 638 -30.97 0.70 -33.10
CA PHE A 638 -30.15 -0.15 -33.99
C PHE A 638 -30.12 -1.60 -33.47
N VAL A 639 -29.91 -1.78 -32.20
CA VAL A 639 -29.82 -3.14 -31.63
C VAL A 639 -31.15 -3.86 -31.82
N GLU A 640 -32.30 -3.17 -31.56
CA GLU A 640 -33.63 -3.80 -31.72
C GLU A 640 -33.86 -4.24 -33.17
N ALA A 641 -33.46 -3.34 -34.06
CA ALA A 641 -33.66 -3.68 -35.48
C ALA A 641 -32.78 -4.89 -35.87
N PHE A 642 -31.59 -4.88 -35.35
CA PHE A 642 -30.68 -5.99 -35.72
C PHE A 642 -31.19 -7.30 -35.10
N GLU A 643 -31.63 -7.28 -33.84
CA GLU A 643 -32.16 -8.50 -33.19
C GLU A 643 -33.37 -9.06 -33.94
N GLN A 644 -34.21 -8.15 -34.38
CA GLN A 644 -35.39 -8.59 -35.16
C GLN A 644 -34.97 -9.29 -36.46
N SER A 645 -33.89 -8.72 -37.09
CA SER A 645 -33.43 -9.34 -38.35
C SER A 645 -32.80 -10.71 -38.09
N MET A 646 -32.27 -10.94 -36.91
CA MET A 646 -31.59 -12.22 -36.61
C MET A 646 -32.61 -13.26 -36.16
N ALA A 647 -33.78 -12.80 -35.62
CA ALA A 647 -34.81 -13.73 -35.12
C ALA A 647 -35.41 -14.54 -36.29
N LEU A 648 -35.19 -14.18 -37.54
CA LEU A 648 -35.81 -14.84 -38.70
C LEU A 648 -34.86 -15.90 -39.27
N VAL A 649 -33.76 -16.16 -38.62
CA VAL A 649 -32.76 -17.11 -39.17
C VAL A 649 -32.76 -18.36 -38.29
N GLU A 650 -32.95 -19.67 -38.78
CA GLU A 650 -33.29 -20.98 -38.13
C GLU A 650 -32.01 -21.69 -37.68
N ASP A 651 -30.62 -21.08 -37.90
CA ASP A 651 -29.36 -21.65 -37.36
C ASP A 651 -28.34 -20.53 -37.17
N LEU A 652 -28.56 -19.90 -35.94
CA LEU A 652 -27.72 -18.70 -35.74
C LEU A 652 -26.43 -19.09 -34.99
N THR A 653 -25.34 -19.24 -35.74
CA THR A 653 -24.04 -19.43 -35.07
C THR A 653 -23.41 -18.07 -34.73
N LEU A 654 -22.49 -18.07 -33.66
CA LEU A 654 -21.77 -16.82 -33.31
C LEU A 654 -21.03 -16.26 -34.53
N ALA A 655 -20.57 -17.15 -35.39
CA ALA A 655 -19.89 -16.69 -36.61
C ALA A 655 -20.86 -15.93 -37.54
N HIS A 656 -22.10 -16.48 -37.60
CA HIS A 656 -23.09 -15.80 -38.47
C HIS A 656 -23.49 -14.45 -37.89
N ILE A 657 -23.64 -14.40 -36.59
CA ILE A 657 -24.05 -13.14 -35.93
C ILE A 657 -22.94 -12.10 -36.09
N SER A 658 -21.70 -12.55 -35.86
CA SER A 658 -20.57 -11.60 -35.92
C SER A 658 -20.39 -11.07 -37.35
N ARG A 659 -20.59 -11.90 -38.34
CA ARG A 659 -20.45 -11.46 -39.74
C ARG A 659 -21.55 -10.45 -40.11
N GLN A 660 -22.76 -10.80 -39.73
CA GLN A 660 -23.87 -9.90 -40.11
C GLN A 660 -23.79 -8.57 -39.35
N LEU A 661 -23.35 -8.71 -38.14
CA LEU A 661 -23.23 -7.45 -37.36
C LEU A 661 -22.15 -6.54 -37.94
N ALA A 662 -21.01 -7.11 -38.30
CA ALA A 662 -19.92 -6.28 -38.89
C ALA A 662 -20.38 -5.62 -40.19
N GLN A 663 -21.19 -6.32 -40.95
CA GLN A 663 -21.67 -5.74 -42.23
C GLN A 663 -22.70 -4.64 -41.96
N SER A 664 -23.55 -4.89 -40.97
CA SER A 664 -24.57 -3.86 -40.66
C SER A 664 -23.92 -2.59 -40.09
N ILE A 665 -22.90 -2.80 -39.23
CA ILE A 665 -22.24 -1.61 -38.64
C ILE A 665 -21.50 -0.84 -39.75
N ALA A 666 -20.84 -1.61 -40.64
CA ALA A 666 -20.13 -0.94 -41.75
C ALA A 666 -21.10 -0.17 -42.65
N SER A 667 -22.27 -0.72 -42.90
CA SER A 667 -23.27 -0.04 -43.74
C SER A 667 -23.79 1.23 -43.06
N ARG A 668 -23.85 1.19 -41.76
CA ARG A 668 -24.38 2.38 -41.04
C ARG A 668 -23.30 3.47 -40.93
N MET A 669 -22.08 3.08 -40.89
CA MET A 669 -21.03 4.07 -40.57
C MET A 669 -20.14 4.27 -41.81
N GLY A 670 -20.72 4.41 -43.00
CA GLY A 670 -19.91 4.91 -44.14
C GLY A 670 -19.51 3.77 -45.09
N GLY A 671 -20.09 2.48 -44.80
CA GLY A 671 -19.89 1.31 -45.70
C GLY A 671 -18.46 0.77 -45.63
N PRO A 672 -18.23 -0.41 -46.41
CA PRO A 672 -16.88 -0.99 -46.46
C PRO A 672 -15.89 -0.07 -47.18
N VAL A 673 -14.68 0.01 -46.57
CA VAL A 673 -13.66 0.90 -47.15
C VAL A 673 -12.47 0.04 -47.61
N ALA A 674 -12.21 0.21 -48.92
CA ALA A 674 -11.04 -0.54 -49.44
C ALA A 674 -9.73 0.00 -48.85
N ILE A 675 -8.76 -0.95 -48.70
CA ILE A 675 -7.48 -0.60 -48.03
C ILE A 675 -6.85 0.62 -48.73
N HIS A 676 -6.94 0.72 -50.03
CA HIS A 676 -6.28 1.82 -50.77
C HIS A 676 -7.07 3.12 -50.64
N ASP A 677 -8.33 2.99 -50.11
CA ASP A 677 -9.17 4.21 -49.98
C ASP A 677 -9.20 4.70 -48.53
N LEU A 678 -8.45 3.96 -47.68
CA LEU A 678 -8.48 4.30 -46.24
C LEU A 678 -7.98 5.73 -46.01
N ALA A 679 -7.10 6.15 -46.86
CA ALA A 679 -6.54 7.51 -46.71
C ALA A 679 -7.58 8.58 -47.06
N LYS A 680 -8.59 8.19 -47.83
CA LYS A 680 -9.64 9.15 -48.25
C LYS A 680 -10.83 9.12 -47.29
N PHE A 681 -10.82 8.14 -46.41
CA PHE A 681 -11.95 7.95 -45.49
C PHE A 681 -11.62 8.59 -44.13
N SER A 682 -11.95 10.04 -44.01
CA SER A 682 -11.69 10.74 -42.73
C SER A 682 -13.03 11.03 -42.02
N ASN A 683 -13.00 10.73 -40.68
CA ASN A 683 -14.25 11.00 -39.93
C ASN A 683 -14.09 12.23 -39.03
N HIS A 684 -13.10 13.02 -39.21
CA HIS A 684 -12.80 14.16 -38.31
C HIS A 684 -13.86 15.26 -38.47
N LEU A 685 -14.19 15.54 -39.77
CA LEU A 685 -15.23 16.57 -39.97
C LEU A 685 -16.57 16.12 -39.38
N HIS A 686 -16.87 14.84 -39.59
CA HIS A 686 -18.12 14.30 -39.03
C HIS A 686 -18.12 14.42 -37.49
N VAL A 687 -17.03 14.07 -36.79
CA VAL A 687 -16.94 14.14 -35.32
C VAL A 687 -17.10 15.60 -34.86
N ALA A 688 -16.49 16.58 -35.58
CA ALA A 688 -16.62 18.00 -35.20
C ALA A 688 -18.07 18.47 -35.33
N GLU A 689 -18.76 17.95 -36.36
CA GLU A 689 -20.18 18.33 -36.54
C GLU A 689 -21.04 17.79 -35.39
N LEU A 690 -20.66 16.57 -35.00
CA LEU A 690 -21.44 15.96 -33.90
C LEU A 690 -21.20 16.71 -32.59
N LYS A 691 -19.95 17.08 -32.31
CA LYS A 691 -19.66 17.85 -31.07
C LYS A 691 -20.41 19.18 -31.06
N GLU A 692 -20.41 19.78 -32.23
CA GLU A 692 -21.14 21.07 -32.30
C GLU A 692 -22.65 20.85 -32.13
N ALA A 693 -23.13 19.81 -32.69
CA ALA A 693 -24.59 19.57 -32.61
C ALA A 693 -25.01 19.26 -31.17
N VAL A 694 -24.11 18.55 -30.49
CA VAL A 694 -24.48 18.15 -29.11
C VAL A 694 -24.03 19.24 -28.12
N GLY A 695 -23.20 20.19 -28.53
CA GLY A 695 -22.68 21.27 -27.65
C GLY A 695 -21.74 20.71 -26.57
N SER A 696 -21.17 19.51 -26.74
CA SER A 696 -20.25 18.90 -25.75
C SER A 696 -19.28 17.97 -26.48
N ASN A 697 -18.04 17.71 -25.80
CA ASN A 697 -17.06 16.74 -26.37
C ASN A 697 -17.51 15.30 -26.11
N VAL A 698 -18.66 15.13 -25.36
CA VAL A 698 -19.19 13.80 -25.08
C VAL A 698 -20.27 13.47 -26.11
N VAL A 699 -19.92 12.42 -26.90
CA VAL A 699 -20.84 12.09 -28.01
C VAL A 699 -21.25 10.62 -27.88
N SER A 700 -22.60 10.39 -28.15
CA SER A 700 -23.07 8.99 -28.07
C SER A 700 -22.67 8.21 -29.34
N ILE A 701 -22.37 6.90 -29.08
CA ILE A 701 -21.85 6.09 -30.20
C ILE A 701 -22.92 5.92 -31.27
N GLY A 702 -24.19 5.98 -30.91
CA GLY A 702 -25.31 5.76 -31.85
C GLY A 702 -25.42 6.90 -32.86
N LYS A 703 -24.83 8.09 -32.62
CA LYS A 703 -24.99 9.26 -33.53
C LYS A 703 -23.93 9.22 -34.64
N PHE A 704 -23.02 8.28 -34.52
CA PHE A 704 -21.93 8.27 -35.51
C PHE A 704 -22.45 7.67 -36.82
N GLY A 705 -22.37 8.50 -37.89
CA GLY A 705 -22.76 8.06 -39.26
C GLY A 705 -21.54 7.67 -40.10
N LYS A 706 -20.45 8.10 -39.70
CA LYS A 706 -19.16 7.75 -40.35
C LYS A 706 -18.12 7.45 -39.25
N GLY A 707 -17.55 6.16 -39.31
CA GLY A 707 -16.66 5.81 -38.17
C GLY A 707 -15.40 5.10 -38.68
N SER A 708 -14.26 5.37 -37.92
CA SER A 708 -13.00 4.63 -38.19
C SER A 708 -13.03 3.30 -37.44
N TYR A 709 -11.82 2.64 -37.38
CA TYR A 709 -11.72 1.34 -36.68
C TYR A 709 -12.19 1.46 -35.23
N ALA A 710 -11.93 2.52 -34.55
CA ALA A 710 -12.23 2.67 -33.10
C ALA A 710 -13.74 2.69 -32.84
N GLU A 711 -14.46 3.57 -33.64
CA GLU A 711 -15.92 3.73 -33.38
C GLU A 711 -16.67 2.46 -33.81
N ARG A 712 -16.20 1.85 -34.94
CA ARG A 712 -16.92 0.66 -35.43
C ARG A 712 -16.69 -0.53 -34.50
N CYS A 713 -15.49 -0.73 -34.08
CA CYS A 713 -15.20 -1.85 -33.16
C CYS A 713 -15.88 -1.66 -31.81
N LEU A 714 -15.84 -0.38 -31.36
CA LEU A 714 -16.54 -0.11 -30.08
C LEU A 714 -18.04 -0.43 -30.20
N MET A 715 -18.68 0.01 -31.36
CA MET A 715 -20.12 -0.30 -31.56
C MET A 715 -20.33 -1.82 -31.65
N PHE A 716 -19.38 -2.49 -32.31
CA PHE A 716 -19.49 -3.96 -32.42
C PHE A 716 -19.48 -4.60 -31.03
N LYS A 717 -18.48 -4.20 -30.22
CA LYS A 717 -18.41 -4.75 -28.86
C LYS A 717 -19.67 -4.42 -28.04
N ALA A 718 -20.19 -3.23 -28.12
CA ALA A 718 -21.38 -2.81 -27.34
C ALA A 718 -22.61 -3.63 -27.74
N VAL A 719 -22.82 -3.83 -29.08
CA VAL A 719 -24.03 -4.54 -29.56
C VAL A 719 -23.90 -6.03 -29.21
N MET A 720 -22.71 -6.64 -29.37
CA MET A 720 -22.52 -8.06 -29.00
C MET A 720 -22.84 -8.28 -27.52
N ASP A 721 -22.34 -7.34 -26.64
CA ASP A 721 -22.59 -7.49 -25.20
C ASP A 721 -24.07 -7.32 -24.86
N MET A 722 -24.76 -6.42 -25.57
CA MET A 722 -26.21 -6.21 -25.30
C MET A 722 -27.03 -7.42 -25.77
N MET A 723 -26.45 -8.18 -26.73
CA MET A 723 -27.19 -9.37 -27.22
C MET A 723 -26.76 -10.62 -26.46
N GLY A 724 -25.75 -10.43 -25.53
CA GLY A 724 -25.34 -11.54 -24.64
C GLY A 724 -24.27 -12.42 -25.29
N HIS A 725 -23.61 -11.92 -26.35
CA HIS A 725 -22.53 -12.73 -26.96
C HIS A 725 -21.15 -12.15 -26.59
N PRO A 726 -20.14 -13.07 -26.29
CA PRO A 726 -18.82 -12.61 -25.82
C PRO A 726 -17.95 -12.09 -26.98
N SER A 727 -17.34 -10.93 -26.72
CA SER A 727 -16.37 -10.38 -27.70
C SER A 727 -15.35 -9.50 -26.96
N ALA A 728 -14.11 -9.54 -27.52
CA ALA A 728 -13.06 -8.68 -26.92
C ALA A 728 -12.82 -7.43 -27.78
N LEU A 729 -12.38 -6.41 -27.06
CA LEU A 729 -12.01 -5.16 -27.76
C LEU A 729 -10.59 -4.74 -27.39
N VAL A 730 -9.82 -4.58 -28.48
CA VAL A 730 -8.42 -4.22 -28.21
C VAL A 730 -8.07 -2.97 -29.03
N ARG A 731 -7.39 -2.07 -28.19
CA ARG A 731 -6.93 -0.87 -28.90
C ARG A 731 -5.59 -1.17 -29.58
N GLY A 732 -5.53 -0.92 -30.90
CA GLY A 732 -4.28 -1.13 -31.66
C GLY A 732 -3.47 0.17 -31.82
N ALA A 733 -2.35 0.14 -32.60
CA ALA A 733 -1.50 1.33 -32.82
C ALA A 733 -2.17 2.27 -33.83
N PHE A 734 -2.07 3.71 -33.53
CA PHE A 734 -2.35 4.77 -34.53
C PHE A 734 -3.84 4.82 -34.87
N GLN A 735 -4.86 4.56 -33.81
CA GLN A 735 -6.32 4.71 -33.90
C GLN A 735 -6.97 3.43 -34.44
N ASP A 736 -6.17 2.29 -34.51
CA ASP A 736 -6.75 0.97 -34.88
C ASP A 736 -7.38 0.31 -33.65
N ALA A 737 -8.42 -0.39 -33.93
CA ALA A 737 -9.10 -1.17 -32.88
C ALA A 737 -9.61 -2.50 -33.48
N TYR A 738 -9.54 -3.50 -32.58
CA TYR A 738 -9.90 -4.82 -33.12
C TYR A 738 -10.90 -5.50 -32.19
N ASN A 739 -11.87 -6.15 -32.90
CA ASN A 739 -12.74 -7.04 -32.10
C ASN A 739 -12.36 -8.50 -32.31
N VAL A 740 -12.38 -9.23 -31.18
CA VAL A 740 -12.02 -10.65 -31.28
C VAL A 740 -13.18 -11.49 -30.74
N VAL A 741 -13.44 -12.60 -31.54
CA VAL A 741 -14.52 -13.51 -31.09
C VAL A 741 -13.96 -14.93 -31.05
N SER A 742 -14.52 -15.73 -30.13
CA SER A 742 -14.07 -17.14 -30.02
C SER A 742 -15.10 -18.06 -30.70
N ILE A 743 -14.67 -18.63 -31.86
CA ILE A 743 -15.56 -19.54 -32.61
C ILE A 743 -14.93 -20.94 -32.59
N ASP A 744 -15.66 -22.00 -32.04
CA ASP A 744 -15.22 -23.41 -32.00
C ASP A 744 -13.84 -23.54 -31.34
N ASP A 745 -13.50 -22.70 -30.28
CA ASP A 745 -12.27 -22.76 -29.47
C ASP A 745 -11.09 -22.14 -30.20
N GLY A 746 -11.37 -21.48 -31.35
CA GLY A 746 -10.35 -20.64 -32.03
C GLY A 746 -10.65 -19.14 -31.86
N LEU A 747 -9.59 -18.30 -31.80
CA LEU A 747 -9.75 -16.84 -31.67
C LEU A 747 -9.61 -16.17 -33.04
N TYR A 748 -10.67 -15.34 -33.26
CA TYR A 748 -10.65 -14.71 -34.61
C TYR A 748 -10.87 -13.20 -34.47
N VAL A 749 -10.07 -12.45 -35.29
CA VAL A 749 -10.34 -10.99 -35.42
C VAL A 749 -11.40 -10.77 -36.50
N VAL A 750 -12.39 -9.92 -36.12
CA VAL A 750 -13.47 -9.64 -37.09
C VAL A 750 -13.15 -8.35 -37.84
N ASP A 751 -13.15 -8.46 -39.17
CA ASP A 751 -12.89 -7.24 -39.98
C ASP A 751 -14.15 -6.38 -40.05
N VAL A 752 -14.00 -5.08 -39.57
CA VAL A 752 -15.21 -4.22 -39.56
C VAL A 752 -15.01 -3.08 -40.55
N MET A 753 -13.80 -3.13 -41.29
CA MET A 753 -13.52 -1.93 -42.14
C MET A 753 -13.42 -2.36 -43.60
N HIS A 754 -12.51 -3.28 -44.00
CA HIS A 754 -12.23 -3.55 -45.43
C HIS A 754 -13.18 -4.61 -45.97
N SER A 755 -13.17 -5.72 -45.35
CA SER A 755 -14.16 -6.76 -45.72
C SER A 755 -14.96 -7.17 -44.48
N PRO A 756 -15.99 -6.25 -44.15
CA PRO A 756 -16.72 -6.46 -42.90
C PRO A 756 -17.32 -7.88 -42.82
N GLY A 757 -16.93 -8.64 -41.68
CA GLY A 757 -17.54 -9.96 -41.45
C GLY A 757 -16.55 -11.08 -41.74
N GLN A 758 -15.35 -10.70 -42.36
CA GLN A 758 -14.29 -11.70 -42.57
C GLN A 758 -13.48 -11.94 -41.29
N PHE A 759 -13.10 -13.30 -41.08
CA PHE A 759 -12.40 -13.65 -39.83
C PHE A 759 -10.92 -13.92 -40.12
N VAL A 760 -10.16 -13.37 -39.18
CA VAL A 760 -8.71 -13.66 -39.28
C VAL A 760 -8.28 -14.39 -38.01
N ALA A 761 -7.66 -15.64 -38.24
CA ALA A 761 -7.31 -16.49 -37.07
C ALA A 761 -6.13 -15.90 -36.30
N LEU A 762 -6.27 -16.09 -34.94
CA LEU A 762 -5.19 -15.62 -34.04
C LEU A 762 -4.72 -16.77 -33.16
N SER A 763 -3.34 -16.73 -32.97
CA SER A 763 -2.81 -17.75 -32.03
C SER A 763 -3.07 -17.34 -30.57
N ASN A 764 -2.96 -16.01 -30.18
CA ASN A 764 -3.29 -15.47 -28.84
C ASN A 764 -3.52 -13.96 -28.93
N LEU A 765 -4.12 -13.46 -27.83
CA LEU A 765 -4.55 -12.05 -27.83
C LEU A 765 -3.35 -11.11 -27.77
N GLU A 766 -2.08 -11.62 -27.40
CA GLU A 766 -0.88 -10.75 -27.26
C GLU A 766 -0.30 -10.40 -28.63
N GLN A 767 -0.72 -11.14 -29.63
CA GLN A 767 -0.25 -10.90 -31.02
C GLN A 767 -0.89 -9.64 -31.61
N LEU A 768 -1.86 -9.07 -30.98
CA LEU A 768 -2.64 -7.97 -31.58
C LEU A 768 -1.96 -6.62 -31.27
N LYS A 769 -0.93 -6.58 -30.36
CA LYS A 769 -0.21 -5.32 -30.08
C LYS A 769 0.74 -4.97 -31.22
N THR A 770 1.07 -5.99 -32.00
CA THR A 770 2.01 -5.76 -33.12
C THR A 770 1.38 -6.24 -34.44
N TRP A 771 0.03 -6.64 -34.28
CA TRP A 771 -0.66 -7.27 -35.43
C TRP A 771 -1.05 -6.21 -36.46
N ARG A 772 -0.60 -6.63 -37.87
CA ARG A 772 -0.99 -5.73 -38.99
C ARG A 772 -1.60 -6.58 -40.12
N PRO A 773 -2.75 -6.78 -40.17
CA PRO A 773 -3.32 -7.79 -41.06
C PRO A 773 -3.40 -7.29 -42.52
N PHE A 774 -2.53 -6.18 -42.85
CA PHE A 774 -2.85 -6.00 -44.29
C PHE A 774 -1.68 -5.29 -44.98
N ALA A 775 -0.43 -5.52 -44.51
CA ALA A 775 0.85 -5.16 -45.18
C ALA A 775 1.38 -6.38 -45.95
N GLN A 776 0.54 -7.42 -46.39
CA GLN A 776 1.18 -8.44 -47.26
C GLN A 776 0.59 -8.37 -48.66
N THR A 777 1.13 -7.58 -49.67
CA THR A 777 0.98 -7.61 -51.13
C THR A 777 0.17 -8.83 -51.59
N PRO A 778 -0.96 -8.75 -52.42
CA PRO A 778 -1.71 -9.82 -53.08
C PRO A 778 -0.82 -10.60 -54.08
N ILE A 779 -0.28 -11.77 -53.82
CA ILE A 779 0.20 -12.79 -54.80
C ILE A 779 -0.86 -12.96 -55.91
N TYR A 780 -0.82 -12.16 -57.02
CA TYR A 780 -1.41 -12.47 -58.34
C TYR A 780 -1.39 -13.97 -58.61
N ALA A 781 -2.37 -14.76 -58.15
CA ALA A 781 -2.63 -16.10 -58.72
C ALA A 781 -3.07 -15.99 -60.19
N THR A 782 -2.10 -15.91 -61.15
CA THR A 782 -2.15 -16.37 -62.56
C THR A 782 -3.20 -17.48 -62.73
N ASP A 783 -4.35 -17.12 -63.13
CA ASP A 783 -5.22 -17.70 -64.18
C ASP A 783 -4.46 -18.69 -65.06
N GLN A 784 -4.50 -20.00 -64.72
CA GLN A 784 -4.51 -20.99 -65.83
C GLN A 784 -5.61 -22.02 -65.58
N GLN A 785 -6.83 -21.84 -66.15
CA GLN A 785 -7.72 -22.54 -67.11
C GLN A 785 -7.19 -23.94 -67.44
N GLU A 786 -7.86 -25.03 -67.01
CA GLU A 786 -8.74 -26.13 -67.46
C GLU A 786 -7.96 -27.12 -68.34
N HIS A 787 -7.77 -28.39 -67.90
CA HIS A 787 -8.21 -29.58 -68.66
C HIS A 787 -7.90 -30.84 -67.86
N GLY A 788 -8.93 -31.62 -67.41
CA GLY A 788 -9.49 -32.90 -67.91
C GLY A 788 -9.22 -34.04 -66.91
N MET A 789 -10.24 -34.56 -66.23
CA MET A 789 -10.95 -35.85 -66.37
C MET A 789 -10.53 -36.80 -65.25
N ASN A 790 -11.55 -37.17 -64.34
CA ASN A 790 -12.26 -38.45 -64.12
C ASN A 790 -11.88 -39.05 -62.75
N ALA A 791 -12.71 -38.93 -61.74
CA ALA A 791 -13.19 -39.72 -60.59
C ALA A 791 -12.69 -41.17 -60.64
N PRO A 792 -12.92 -42.04 -59.48
CA PRO A 792 -13.56 -42.02 -58.16
C PRO A 792 -13.04 -43.14 -57.25
N PHE A 793 -13.06 -42.98 -55.92
CA PHE A 793 -13.77 -43.72 -54.87
C PHE A 793 -12.73 -44.42 -53.96
N SER A 794 -12.86 -44.29 -52.60
CA SER A 794 -13.43 -45.23 -51.60
C SER A 794 -12.49 -45.33 -50.40
N SER A 795 -13.13 -45.13 -49.18
CA SER A 795 -13.76 -45.93 -48.11
C SER A 795 -12.74 -46.24 -47.00
N ASN A 796 -13.11 -45.85 -45.81
CA ASN A 796 -13.67 -46.51 -44.62
C ASN A 796 -12.56 -47.13 -43.76
N SER A 797 -12.57 -46.77 -42.46
CA SER A 797 -13.11 -47.48 -41.27
C SER A 797 -12.01 -47.61 -40.21
N THR A 798 -12.33 -47.06 -38.97
CA THR A 798 -12.88 -47.45 -37.65
C THR A 798 -11.72 -47.86 -36.72
N ALA A 799 -11.62 -47.18 -35.54
CA ALA A 799 -12.04 -47.33 -34.13
C ALA A 799 -11.02 -48.18 -33.37
N GLU A 800 -10.48 -47.61 -32.28
CA GLU A 800 -10.70 -47.75 -30.82
C GLU A 800 -9.44 -48.31 -30.15
N LEU A 801 -8.98 -47.60 -29.11
CA LEU A 801 -8.81 -47.41 -27.65
C LEU A 801 -8.15 -48.63 -27.02
N VAL A 802 -7.04 -48.41 -26.22
CA VAL A 802 -6.90 -48.56 -24.75
C VAL A 802 -5.44 -48.91 -24.45
N ALA A 803 -4.79 -48.04 -23.60
CA ALA A 803 -4.34 -47.93 -22.19
C ALA A 803 -2.96 -48.59 -22.03
N THR A 804 -1.99 -47.83 -21.66
CA THR A 804 -0.78 -47.50 -20.90
C THR A 804 -0.17 -48.75 -20.26
N PRO A 805 1.18 -48.69 -19.78
CA PRO A 805 1.98 -47.96 -18.79
C PRO A 805 3.46 -48.34 -18.85
N VAL A 806 4.39 -47.43 -18.43
CA VAL A 806 5.39 -47.06 -17.42
C VAL A 806 6.72 -47.77 -17.75
N ASN A 807 7.90 -47.01 -17.72
CA ASN A 807 9.04 -46.77 -16.82
C ASN A 807 10.36 -47.02 -17.57
N ASN A 808 11.29 -46.04 -17.52
CA ASN A 808 12.53 -45.69 -16.79
C ASN A 808 13.76 -46.21 -17.55
N ASN A 809 14.65 -45.27 -17.77
CA ASN A 809 16.02 -45.05 -17.26
C ASN A 809 16.95 -44.65 -18.40
N ASN A 810 17.48 -43.40 -18.23
CA ASN A 810 18.72 -42.80 -17.68
C ASN A 810 19.88 -42.94 -18.67
N ASP A 811 20.48 -41.77 -18.89
CA ASP A 811 21.84 -41.29 -18.51
C ASP A 811 22.42 -40.42 -19.63
N ASN A 812 22.59 -39.11 -19.15
CA ASN A 812 23.79 -38.42 -18.63
C ASN A 812 24.65 -37.87 -19.78
N ASN A 813 24.71 -36.51 -19.64
CA ASN A 813 25.84 -35.68 -19.14
C ASN A 813 26.38 -34.79 -20.26
N ASN A 814 26.22 -33.44 -19.90
CA ASN A 814 27.03 -32.44 -19.18
C ASN A 814 27.93 -31.67 -20.17
N ASN A 815 27.70 -30.38 -20.04
CA ASN A 815 28.52 -29.36 -19.35
C ASN A 815 28.27 -27.98 -19.97
N ASN A 816 27.75 -27.07 -19.04
CA ASN A 816 28.11 -26.11 -17.97
C ASN A 816 29.14 -25.08 -18.46
N ASN A 817 28.72 -23.85 -18.27
CA ASN A 817 29.31 -22.91 -17.28
C ASN A 817 28.48 -21.62 -17.24
N ASN A 818 27.71 -21.39 -16.11
CA ASN A 818 27.60 -20.65 -14.84
C ASN A 818 28.82 -19.76 -14.58
N ASN A 819 28.50 -18.58 -14.25
CA ASN A 819 28.69 -17.97 -12.91
C ASN A 819 28.46 -16.46 -13.00
N ASN A 820 27.40 -16.01 -12.20
CA ASN A 820 27.09 -15.50 -10.84
C ASN A 820 28.12 -14.47 -10.37
N ASN A 821 27.62 -13.34 -9.95
CA ASN A 821 27.33 -12.77 -8.62
C ASN A 821 28.34 -11.66 -8.30
N ASN A 822 27.74 -10.52 -7.90
CA ASN A 822 27.70 -9.94 -6.54
C ASN A 822 27.99 -8.43 -6.60
N ASN A 823 26.98 -7.66 -6.12
CA ASN A 823 26.62 -6.85 -4.94
C ASN A 823 27.77 -5.93 -4.51
N ASN A 824 27.45 -4.64 -4.43
CA ASN A 824 27.60 -3.77 -3.25
C ASN A 824 27.36 -2.30 -3.66
N ASN A 825 26.23 -1.73 -3.13
CA ASN A 825 25.84 -0.73 -2.11
C ASN A 825 27.01 0.23 -1.78
N ASN A 826 26.75 1.53 -1.99
CA ASN A 826 26.91 2.64 -1.02
C ASN A 826 26.54 3.96 -1.68
N ASN A 827 25.34 4.50 -1.26
CA ASN A 827 24.96 5.64 -0.40
C ASN A 827 26.02 6.74 -0.41
N ASN A 828 25.66 7.89 -0.98
CA ASN A 828 25.73 9.19 -0.29
C ASN A 828 24.72 10.17 -0.91
N ASN A 829 23.52 10.32 -0.21
CA ASN A 829 22.98 11.44 0.60
C ASN A 829 23.93 12.64 0.61
N ASN A 830 23.50 13.72 -0.12
CA ASN A 830 23.37 15.04 0.53
C ASN A 830 22.10 15.75 0.05
N ASN A 831 20.95 15.61 0.88
CA ASN A 831 20.25 16.60 1.73
C ASN A 831 21.10 17.84 2.01
N ASN A 832 20.69 18.98 1.42
CA ASN A 832 20.42 20.23 2.17
C ASN A 832 19.26 20.99 1.51
N ASN A 833 17.99 20.84 2.13
CA ASN A 833 17.19 21.69 3.03
C ASN A 833 17.85 23.06 3.25
N ASN A 834 17.17 24.08 2.73
CA ASN A 834 16.71 25.22 3.56
C ASN A 834 15.68 26.05 2.78
N ASN A 835 14.34 25.84 3.22
CA ASN A 835 13.44 26.59 4.13
C ASN A 835 13.75 28.10 4.12
N ASN A 836 12.75 28.78 3.69
CA ASN A 836 12.02 29.73 4.56
C ASN A 836 11.81 31.06 3.83
N ASN A 837 10.51 31.26 3.58
CA ASN A 837 9.65 32.22 4.33
C ASN A 837 9.26 33.40 3.44
N ASN A 838 7.97 33.45 3.18
CA ASN A 838 6.89 34.33 3.69
C ASN A 838 6.89 35.67 2.94
N ASN A 839 5.79 35.93 2.29
CA ASN A 839 4.83 37.00 2.66
C ASN A 839 4.28 37.67 1.39
N ASN A 840 2.96 37.45 1.18
CA ASN A 840 1.81 38.38 1.17
C ASN A 840 2.13 39.66 0.39
N ASN A 841 1.47 39.80 -0.76
CA ASN A 841 0.87 41.13 -0.97
C ASN A 841 0.17 41.18 -2.34
N ASN A 842 -1.24 40.95 -2.26
CA ASN A 842 -2.28 41.95 -2.63
C ASN A 842 -1.68 43.11 -3.42
N ASN A 843 -1.84 43.02 -4.76
CA ASN A 843 -2.23 44.30 -5.41
C ASN A 843 -2.27 44.12 -6.93
N LYS A 844 -3.42 43.71 -7.40
CA LYS A 844 -4.08 44.35 -8.58
C LYS A 844 -3.62 45.80 -8.75
N PRO A 845 -3.28 46.16 -10.04
CA PRO A 845 -4.12 47.24 -10.58
C PRO A 845 -4.58 46.93 -12.02
N LYS A 846 -5.94 46.69 -12.14
CA LYS A 846 -6.98 47.33 -12.97
C LYS A 846 -6.39 48.44 -13.85
N ILE A 847 -6.00 48.04 -15.12
CA ILE A 847 -6.14 49.10 -16.16
C ILE A 847 -7.05 48.56 -17.28
N LYS A 848 -8.37 48.77 -17.23
CA LYS A 848 -9.49 49.25 -18.05
C LYS A 848 -9.01 49.85 -19.39
N LEU A 849 -8.89 48.96 -20.46
CA LEU A 849 -9.36 49.58 -21.72
C LEU A 849 -10.25 48.59 -22.47
N LEU A 850 -11.43 48.21 -21.87
CA LEU A 850 -12.71 47.90 -22.55
C LEU A 850 -13.54 49.17 -22.76
N ASP A 851 -13.17 49.94 -23.80
CA ASP A 851 -14.32 50.67 -24.39
C ASP A 851 -14.05 50.96 -25.86
N THR A 852 -13.96 49.80 -26.69
CA THR A 852 -14.48 50.00 -28.07
C THR A 852 -14.41 48.67 -28.83
N PHE A 853 -15.02 47.60 -28.31
CA PHE A 853 -15.20 46.60 -29.39
C PHE A 853 -16.49 45.83 -29.16
N GLU A 854 -17.57 46.59 -28.64
CA GLU A 854 -18.92 46.01 -28.57
C GLU A 854 -19.91 46.89 -29.36
N LYS A 855 -19.60 47.15 -30.63
CA LYS A 855 -20.74 47.54 -31.50
C LYS A 855 -20.37 47.24 -32.96
N SER A 856 -20.24 45.91 -33.37
CA SER A 856 -20.66 45.65 -34.77
C SER A 856 -20.84 44.14 -34.96
N ARG A 857 -21.60 43.47 -34.10
CA ARG A 857 -22.47 42.29 -34.36
C ARG A 857 -23.74 42.70 -35.12
N GLN A 858 -23.54 43.00 -36.42
CA GLN A 858 -24.65 42.74 -37.36
C GLN A 858 -24.13 42.88 -38.80
N GLY A 859 -23.68 41.73 -39.39
CA GLY A 859 -23.87 41.50 -40.85
C GLY A 859 -22.53 41.59 -41.61
N ARG A 860 -21.68 40.43 -41.63
CA ARG A 860 -20.90 40.15 -42.87
C ARG A 860 -19.86 39.06 -42.59
N THR A 861 -20.19 37.80 -42.57
CA THR A 861 -19.37 36.67 -43.05
C THR A 861 -18.10 37.15 -43.75
N ARG A 862 -16.95 37.18 -42.99
CA ARG A 862 -15.53 37.34 -43.40
C ARG A 862 -15.21 36.44 -44.61
N PRO A 863 -14.79 36.94 -45.81
CA PRO A 863 -14.52 36.40 -47.15
C PRO A 863 -13.50 35.26 -47.12
N TRP A 864 -12.97 34.69 -45.86
CA TRP A 864 -12.16 33.45 -46.01
C TRP A 864 -12.97 32.24 -45.56
N GLN A 865 -14.28 32.49 -45.09
CA GLN A 865 -15.16 31.42 -44.59
C GLN A 865 -16.23 31.10 -45.63
N GLN A 866 -16.29 31.64 -46.89
CA GLN A 866 -17.29 31.37 -47.95
C GLN A 866 -16.60 30.75 -49.17
N GLU A 867 -15.33 30.37 -49.14
CA GLU A 867 -14.78 29.71 -50.35
C GLU A 867 -14.35 28.29 -50.00
N ALA A 868 -14.92 27.69 -48.93
CA ALA A 868 -14.60 26.28 -48.60
C ALA A 868 -15.90 25.46 -48.60
N ARG A 869 -16.93 25.88 -49.43
CA ARG A 869 -18.21 25.14 -49.47
C ARG A 869 -18.45 24.60 -50.87
N HIS A 870 -17.36 24.16 -51.60
CA HIS A 870 -17.75 23.35 -52.79
C HIS A 870 -16.49 22.77 -53.43
N THR A 871 -15.85 21.58 -52.90
CA THR A 871 -15.19 20.70 -53.89
C THR A 871 -14.59 19.49 -53.16
N HIS A 872 -15.17 18.23 -53.35
CA HIS A 872 -14.89 16.80 -53.62
C HIS A 872 -13.40 16.56 -53.92
N LEU A 873 -12.44 16.08 -52.84
CA LEU A 873 -11.31 15.26 -53.34
C LEU A 873 -10.43 14.86 -52.16
N SER A 874 -10.67 13.79 -51.40
CA SER A 874 -10.10 12.79 -50.46
C SER A 874 -9.09 11.88 -51.18
N ARG A 875 -8.07 12.38 -51.79
CA ARG A 875 -6.95 11.42 -51.97
C ARG A 875 -5.70 12.19 -52.39
N VAL A 876 -4.96 12.94 -51.28
CA VAL A 876 -3.52 13.31 -51.15
C VAL A 876 -3.42 14.42 -50.10
N GLN A 877 -3.71 14.25 -48.71
CA GLN A 877 -3.33 15.46 -47.93
C GLN A 877 -2.45 16.40 -48.75
N THR A 878 -2.78 16.70 -50.11
CA THR A 878 -2.31 17.88 -50.84
C THR A 878 -3.50 18.79 -51.18
N ALA A 879 -3.90 19.86 -50.36
CA ALA A 879 -4.52 21.12 -50.86
C ALA A 879 -3.64 21.79 -51.91
N VAL A 880 -3.84 21.46 -53.31
CA VAL A 880 -3.69 22.49 -54.37
C VAL A 880 -4.80 23.53 -54.22
N LEU A 881 -4.62 24.50 -53.21
CA LEU A 881 -5.38 25.78 -53.31
C LEU A 881 -4.98 26.55 -54.56
N GLY A 882 -5.46 26.08 -55.75
CA GLY A 882 -5.33 27.02 -56.92
C GLY A 882 -3.99 26.82 -57.64
N GLY A 883 -3.61 25.58 -58.02
CA GLY A 883 -2.49 25.28 -58.96
C GLY A 883 -1.15 25.84 -58.46
N LYS A 884 -0.86 26.15 -56.94
CA LYS A 884 0.46 26.83 -56.77
C LYS A 884 1.01 26.53 -55.38
N TRP A 885 0.37 25.55 -54.33
CA TRP A 885 0.98 25.31 -52.99
C TRP A 885 0.82 23.84 -52.63
N LEU A 886 2.02 23.13 -52.09
CA LEU A 886 1.92 21.74 -51.60
C LEU A 886 2.38 21.67 -50.15
N TRP A 887 1.28 21.24 -49.17
CA TRP A 887 1.54 21.06 -47.71
C TRP A 887 1.64 19.56 -47.39
N ILE A 888 2.95 19.13 -46.85
CA ILE A 888 3.05 17.68 -46.51
C ILE A 888 3.27 17.56 -45.00
N CYS A 889 2.10 17.22 -44.19
CA CYS A 889 2.18 17.04 -42.72
C CYS A 889 2.20 15.54 -42.39
N TYR A 890 3.31 15.11 -41.62
CA TYR A 890 3.18 13.71 -41.15
C TYR A 890 2.85 13.70 -39.66
N LYS A 891 1.54 13.89 -39.25
CA LYS A 891 1.11 13.66 -37.86
C LYS A 891 0.27 12.38 -37.79
N TRP A 892 0.69 11.41 -36.86
CA TRP A 892 0.05 10.39 -36.01
C TRP A 892 -1.45 10.30 -36.31
N ASP A 893 -1.85 10.14 -37.61
CA ASP A 893 -3.19 9.65 -38.03
C ASP A 893 -3.34 9.82 -39.55
N VAL A 894 -2.24 9.38 -40.35
CA VAL A 894 -2.30 9.03 -41.78
C VAL A 894 -0.94 8.42 -42.17
N LEU A 895 -0.75 7.20 -41.77
CA LEU A 895 0.27 6.21 -42.17
C LEU A 895 0.64 6.35 -43.64
N LEU A 896 1.51 7.23 -44.13
CA LEU A 896 2.46 6.64 -45.10
C LEU A 896 3.67 6.08 -44.38
N TRP A 897 3.45 4.94 -43.59
CA TRP A 897 4.48 4.08 -42.94
C TRP A 897 5.69 3.90 -43.87
N TYR A 898 6.90 4.29 -43.66
CA TYR A 898 8.32 3.91 -43.75
C TYR A 898 8.50 2.53 -44.39
N GLN A 899 8.01 2.38 -45.69
CA GLN A 899 8.74 1.64 -46.75
C GLN A 899 8.30 2.15 -48.11
N ARG A 900 8.20 3.54 -48.54
CA ARG A 900 8.09 3.24 -50.01
C ARG A 900 8.41 4.50 -50.81
N ALA A 901 9.61 5.30 -50.52
CA ALA A 901 9.99 5.98 -51.79
C ALA A 901 8.91 5.81 -52.86
N HIS A 902 8.11 4.71 -52.66
CA HIS A 902 7.17 4.38 -53.75
C HIS A 902 5.90 5.24 -53.68
N SER A 903 5.38 5.58 -52.39
CA SER A 903 4.17 6.42 -52.28
C SER A 903 4.45 7.87 -52.66
N ILE A 904 5.61 8.40 -52.17
CA ILE A 904 6.00 9.78 -52.56
C ILE A 904 6.30 9.83 -54.07
N ARG A 905 6.88 8.80 -54.46
CA ARG A 905 7.17 8.68 -55.92
C ARG A 905 5.86 8.56 -56.72
N THR A 906 4.96 7.78 -56.23
CA THR A 906 3.67 7.61 -56.93
C THR A 906 2.89 8.93 -56.95
N ALA A 907 2.94 9.56 -55.82
CA ALA A 907 2.28 10.89 -55.79
C ALA A 907 2.94 11.86 -56.77
N ALA A 908 4.21 11.83 -56.79
CA ALA A 908 4.92 12.73 -57.72
C ALA A 908 4.57 12.39 -59.17
N THR A 909 4.45 11.07 -59.44
CA THR A 909 4.10 10.64 -60.80
C THR A 909 2.68 11.09 -61.14
N GLU A 910 1.87 11.04 -60.22
CA GLU A 910 0.47 11.45 -60.47
C GLU A 910 0.38 12.97 -60.70
N LEU A 911 1.09 13.63 -59.91
CA LEU A 911 1.06 15.10 -60.08
C LEU A 911 1.71 15.51 -61.41
N ARG A 912 2.65 14.71 -61.73
CA ARG A 912 3.26 14.99 -63.05
C ARG A 912 2.26 14.68 -64.17
N ALA A 913 1.53 13.56 -64.00
CA ALA A 913 0.51 13.21 -65.01
C ALA A 913 -0.58 14.29 -65.10
N GLN A 914 -0.65 14.99 -64.03
CA GLN A 914 -1.72 16.02 -64.01
C GLN A 914 -1.15 17.39 -64.36
N GLN A 915 0.14 17.43 -64.71
CA GLN A 915 0.84 18.67 -65.12
C GLN A 915 0.71 19.75 -64.06
N VAL A 916 0.80 19.39 -62.82
CA VAL A 916 0.71 20.36 -61.70
C VAL A 916 2.11 20.91 -61.40
N GLN A 917 2.16 22.25 -61.30
CA GLN A 917 3.44 22.89 -60.91
C GLN A 917 3.36 23.38 -59.45
N LEU A 918 4.63 23.23 -58.74
CA LEU A 918 4.57 23.57 -57.30
C LEU A 918 5.40 24.82 -57.03
N ASP A 919 4.76 25.72 -56.19
CA ASP A 919 5.47 26.99 -55.85
C ASP A 919 6.06 26.88 -54.44
N THR A 920 5.48 26.04 -53.63
CA THR A 920 6.01 25.91 -52.26
C THR A 920 5.82 24.46 -51.79
N ILE A 921 6.99 24.04 -51.16
CA ILE A 921 6.88 22.73 -50.48
C ILE A 921 7.18 22.92 -48.99
N LEU A 922 6.19 22.44 -48.20
CA LEU A 922 6.42 22.53 -46.74
C LEU A 922 6.57 21.12 -46.16
N ASN A 923 7.83 20.92 -45.62
CA ASN A 923 8.08 19.62 -44.96
C ASN A 923 7.93 19.74 -43.44
N ASN A 924 6.84 19.13 -42.87
CA ASN A 924 6.59 19.27 -41.41
C ASN A 924 6.41 17.89 -40.79
N ALA A 925 7.39 17.04 -40.98
CA ALA A 925 7.30 15.70 -40.36
C ALA A 925 8.34 15.58 -39.24
N GLY A 926 7.69 14.98 -37.97
CA GLY A 926 8.70 14.85 -36.89
C GLY A 926 8.20 13.90 -35.79
N ILE A 927 9.08 13.00 -35.36
CA ILE A 927 8.78 12.23 -34.14
C ILE A 927 9.76 12.63 -33.03
N PHE A 928 9.12 12.52 -31.83
CA PHE A 928 9.86 13.01 -30.64
C PHE A 928 9.76 11.96 -29.54
N GLU A 929 10.87 11.13 -29.39
CA GLU A 929 10.88 10.09 -28.34
C GLU A 929 12.18 10.19 -27.52
N GLU A 930 12.04 9.74 -26.19
CA GLU A 930 13.24 9.76 -25.33
C GLU A 930 14.07 8.49 -25.52
N GLY A 931 15.39 8.67 -25.31
CA GLY A 931 16.19 7.41 -25.30
C GLY A 931 17.16 7.36 -26.49
N TRP A 932 18.29 6.69 -26.27
CA TRP A 932 19.32 6.53 -27.31
C TRP A 932 19.52 5.03 -27.58
N THR A 933 18.70 4.48 -28.56
CA THR A 933 18.82 3.07 -29.01
C THR A 933 18.86 3.03 -30.54
N ALA A 934 19.33 1.94 -31.07
CA ALA A 934 19.43 1.79 -32.55
C ALA A 934 18.05 1.92 -33.20
N SER A 935 17.04 1.37 -32.54
CA SER A 935 15.68 1.42 -33.10
C SER A 935 15.11 2.85 -33.06
N ALA A 936 15.31 3.47 -31.94
CA ALA A 936 14.82 4.86 -31.83
C ALA A 936 15.52 5.78 -32.82
N PHE A 937 16.82 5.65 -33.00
CA PHE A 937 17.56 6.47 -33.96
C PHE A 937 17.08 6.21 -35.39
N GLU A 938 16.89 4.97 -35.75
CA GLU A 938 16.46 4.64 -37.13
C GLU A 938 15.05 5.19 -37.41
N ARG A 939 14.16 5.08 -36.45
CA ARG A 939 12.80 5.62 -36.67
C ARG A 939 12.84 7.15 -36.83
N HIS A 940 13.66 7.87 -35.99
CA HIS A 940 13.77 9.35 -36.13
C HIS A 940 14.45 9.72 -37.44
N LYS A 941 15.51 8.97 -37.76
CA LYS A 941 16.22 9.28 -39.03
C LYS A 941 15.30 9.08 -40.23
N THR A 942 14.52 8.12 -40.15
CA THR A 942 13.62 7.83 -41.27
C THR A 942 12.55 8.91 -41.40
N THR A 943 12.01 9.35 -40.31
CA THR A 943 10.86 10.28 -40.36
C THR A 943 11.36 11.73 -40.44
N ASN A 944 12.28 12.07 -39.62
CA ASN A 944 12.65 13.50 -39.49
C ASN A 944 13.59 13.94 -40.62
N PHE A 945 14.31 12.97 -41.30
CA PHE A 945 15.32 13.41 -42.29
C PHE A 945 15.04 12.73 -43.64
N LEU A 946 15.02 11.37 -43.71
CA LEU A 946 14.92 10.68 -45.01
C LEU A 946 13.57 10.99 -45.67
N GLY A 947 12.56 11.15 -44.87
CA GLY A 947 11.26 11.53 -45.46
C GLY A 947 11.36 12.83 -46.27
N PRO A 948 11.69 13.87 -45.64
CA PRO A 948 11.82 15.14 -46.37
C PRO A 948 12.81 15.01 -47.55
N ALA A 949 13.89 14.28 -47.37
CA ALA A 949 14.85 14.11 -48.48
C ALA A 949 14.18 13.44 -49.69
N HIS A 950 13.38 12.50 -49.46
CA HIS A 950 12.68 11.83 -50.57
C HIS A 950 11.65 12.76 -51.22
N VAL A 951 11.03 13.55 -50.39
CA VAL A 951 10.09 14.54 -50.98
C VAL A 951 10.85 15.49 -51.92
N VAL A 952 11.92 15.93 -51.45
CA VAL A 952 12.68 16.87 -52.28
C VAL A 952 13.17 16.16 -53.54
N GLN A 953 13.57 14.92 -53.40
CA GLN A 953 14.11 14.17 -54.54
C GLN A 953 13.04 13.99 -55.63
N HIS A 954 11.78 13.81 -55.23
CA HIS A 954 10.79 13.41 -56.25
C HIS A 954 9.86 14.58 -56.58
N MET A 955 9.79 15.54 -55.71
CA MET A 955 8.77 16.59 -55.96
C MET A 955 9.44 17.87 -56.47
N VAL A 956 10.73 18.05 -56.36
CA VAL A 956 11.42 19.30 -56.78
C VAL A 956 11.40 19.41 -58.30
N PRO A 957 11.44 18.27 -59.00
CA PRO A 957 11.35 18.42 -60.47
C PRO A 957 10.02 19.02 -60.90
N LEU A 958 9.03 19.00 -60.03
CA LEU A 958 7.72 19.61 -60.38
C LEU A 958 7.67 21.08 -59.98
N CYS A 959 8.74 21.63 -59.44
CA CYS A 959 8.73 23.01 -58.93
C CYS A 959 9.07 24.00 -60.06
N THR A 960 8.37 25.14 -60.02
CA THR A 960 8.72 26.23 -60.95
C THR A 960 9.88 27.06 -60.40
N PRO A 961 10.63 27.77 -61.42
CA PRO A 961 11.73 28.62 -60.95
C PRO A 961 11.25 29.64 -59.91
N GLY A 962 11.93 29.64 -58.75
CA GLY A 962 11.58 30.64 -57.70
C GLY A 962 10.76 29.99 -56.58
N SER A 963 10.64 28.62 -56.61
CA SER A 963 9.84 27.91 -55.60
C SER A 963 10.58 27.86 -54.25
N HIS A 964 9.74 27.56 -53.22
CA HIS A 964 10.30 27.59 -51.85
C HIS A 964 10.00 26.24 -51.18
N VAL A 965 11.18 25.66 -50.81
CA VAL A 965 11.01 24.45 -49.97
C VAL A 965 11.36 24.77 -48.52
N LEU A 966 10.30 24.59 -47.68
CA LEU A 966 10.48 24.99 -46.27
C LEU A 966 10.43 23.73 -45.39
N ASN A 967 11.60 23.52 -44.70
CA ASN A 967 11.64 22.38 -43.78
C ASN A 967 11.45 22.81 -42.32
N VAL A 968 10.42 22.15 -41.70
CA VAL A 968 10.17 22.49 -40.28
C VAL A 968 11.13 21.63 -39.43
N VAL A 969 12.03 22.41 -38.82
CA VAL A 969 13.01 21.73 -37.96
C VAL A 969 12.84 22.22 -36.52
N SER A 970 13.95 21.94 -35.65
CA SER A 970 13.90 22.37 -34.24
C SER A 970 15.19 23.11 -33.87
N GLY A 971 14.91 24.00 -32.80
CA GLY A 971 16.14 24.65 -32.27
C GLY A 971 17.14 23.61 -31.75
N TYR A 972 16.71 22.47 -31.43
CA TYR A 972 17.63 21.41 -30.95
C TYR A 972 18.52 20.89 -32.08
N GLY A 973 18.21 21.24 -33.27
CA GLY A 973 19.03 20.79 -34.41
C GLY A 973 20.32 21.61 -34.57
N GLN A 974 20.54 22.62 -33.70
CA GLN A 974 21.80 23.40 -33.79
C GLN A 974 22.99 22.55 -33.36
N LEU A 975 24.06 22.81 -34.03
CA LEU A 975 25.24 21.93 -33.76
C LEU A 975 25.66 22.02 -32.29
N THR A 976 25.33 23.19 -31.56
CA THR A 976 25.71 23.33 -30.14
C THR A 976 24.86 22.41 -29.26
N CYS A 977 23.82 21.99 -29.85
CA CYS A 977 22.92 21.14 -29.04
C CYS A 977 23.16 19.66 -29.35
N ASN A 978 24.25 19.44 -30.22
CA ASN A 978 24.51 18.04 -30.61
C ASN A 978 25.91 17.61 -30.14
N PHE A 979 26.25 16.43 -30.36
CA PHE A 979 27.44 15.93 -29.64
C PHE A 979 28.40 15.28 -30.64
N GLU A 980 29.87 15.25 -30.24
CA GLU A 980 30.90 14.60 -31.09
C GLU A 980 30.82 13.08 -30.96
N PRO A 981 31.20 12.34 -32.18
CA PRO A 981 31.79 12.82 -33.46
C PRO A 981 30.70 13.15 -34.49
N TYR A 982 29.40 13.22 -34.16
CA TYR A 982 28.33 13.44 -35.18
C TYR A 982 28.34 14.89 -35.66
N VAL A 983 28.77 15.74 -34.79
CA VAL A 983 28.84 17.15 -35.23
C VAL A 983 29.91 17.29 -36.32
N SER A 984 31.06 16.65 -36.07
CA SER A 984 32.15 16.75 -37.08
C SER A 984 31.73 16.06 -38.39
N ARG A 985 31.07 15.04 -38.29
CA ARG A 985 30.64 14.30 -39.50
C ARG A 985 29.56 15.09 -40.26
N LEU A 986 28.65 15.74 -39.48
CA LEU A 986 27.63 16.56 -40.17
C LEU A 986 28.27 17.76 -40.86
N ARG A 987 29.35 18.29 -40.30
CA ARG A 987 30.00 19.47 -40.93
C ARG A 987 30.71 19.05 -42.22
N ARG A 988 31.20 17.82 -42.19
CA ARG A 988 32.02 17.39 -43.34
C ARG A 988 31.15 16.79 -44.44
N ALA A 989 29.95 16.50 -44.02
CA ALA A 989 29.12 15.84 -45.03
C ALA A 989 28.89 16.74 -46.26
N ALA A 990 29.14 16.12 -47.50
CA ALA A 990 29.06 16.97 -48.72
C ALA A 990 27.89 16.49 -49.60
N SER A 991 27.23 15.38 -49.14
CA SER A 991 26.06 14.92 -49.95
C SER A 991 24.99 14.35 -49.02
N ILE A 992 23.75 14.26 -49.65
CA ILE A 992 22.62 13.71 -48.86
C ILE A 992 22.87 12.24 -48.54
N ASP A 993 23.59 11.50 -49.43
CA ASP A 993 23.88 10.07 -49.21
C ASP A 993 24.84 9.87 -48.03
N GLU A 994 25.77 10.87 -47.87
CA GLU A 994 26.69 10.75 -46.72
C GLU A 994 25.95 11.01 -45.39
N LEU A 995 25.00 11.89 -45.43
CA LEU A 995 24.18 12.11 -44.21
C LEU A 995 23.30 10.89 -43.94
N ALA A 996 22.83 10.25 -45.00
CA ALA A 996 21.94 9.09 -44.83
C ALA A 996 22.73 7.87 -44.36
N SER A 997 24.05 7.89 -44.59
CA SER A 997 24.86 6.71 -44.24
C SER A 997 25.31 6.76 -42.78
N LEU A 998 24.92 7.86 -42.08
CA LEU A 998 25.32 7.92 -40.66
C LEU A 998 24.64 6.80 -39.87
N GLU A 999 25.54 6.02 -39.09
CA GLU A 999 24.99 4.85 -38.37
C GLU A 999 24.97 5.13 -36.86
N PHE A 1000 24.07 4.38 -36.28
CA PHE A 1000 23.92 4.49 -34.81
C PHE A 1000 25.19 3.96 -34.12
N GLU A 1001 25.66 4.80 -33.06
CA GLU A 1001 26.81 4.33 -32.25
C GLU A 1001 26.42 4.36 -30.77
N PRO A 1002 26.47 3.12 -30.17
CA PRO A 1002 26.07 3.09 -28.75
C PRO A 1002 27.04 3.90 -27.87
N ASN A 1003 26.41 4.72 -26.97
CA ASN A 1003 27.24 5.54 -26.05
C ASN A 1003 26.38 5.98 -24.87
N GLU A 1004 26.90 5.58 -23.69
CA GLU A 1004 26.13 5.79 -22.45
C GLU A 1004 26.02 7.28 -22.11
N GLU A 1005 26.93 8.03 -22.58
CA GLU A 1005 26.88 9.48 -22.30
C GLU A 1005 25.78 10.17 -23.14
N TYR A 1006 25.46 9.61 -24.23
CA TYR A 1006 24.39 10.17 -25.10
C TYR A 1006 23.00 9.86 -24.53
N GLN A 1007 22.96 8.80 -23.72
CA GLN A 1007 21.68 8.46 -23.08
C GLN A 1007 21.24 9.52 -22.07
N LYS A 1008 22.29 10.23 -21.65
CA LYS A 1008 21.97 11.26 -20.63
C LYS A 1008 21.53 12.57 -21.30
N VAL A 1009 21.67 12.61 -22.56
CA VAL A 1009 21.27 13.82 -23.31
C VAL A 1009 19.76 13.76 -23.60
N ASN A 1010 19.16 14.92 -23.37
CA ASN A 1010 17.70 15.00 -23.55
C ASN A 1010 17.31 14.87 -25.04
N VAL A 1011 16.75 13.74 -25.39
CA VAL A 1011 16.19 13.34 -26.71
C VAL A 1011 17.30 13.39 -27.77
N PRO A 1012 18.31 12.59 -27.71
CA PRO A 1012 19.53 12.65 -28.53
C PRO A 1012 19.26 12.25 -29.99
N ALA A 1013 18.42 11.29 -30.27
CA ALA A 1013 18.13 10.88 -31.67
C ALA A 1013 17.34 11.97 -32.40
N TYR A 1014 16.37 12.58 -31.68
CA TYR A 1014 15.59 13.69 -32.28
C TYR A 1014 16.49 14.88 -32.64
N ARG A 1015 17.41 15.24 -31.76
CA ARG A 1015 18.32 16.40 -32.00
C ARG A 1015 19.20 16.14 -33.22
N LEU A 1016 19.79 14.94 -33.23
CA LEU A 1016 20.75 14.64 -34.30
C LEU A 1016 20.05 14.60 -35.66
N THR A 1017 18.89 13.98 -35.77
CA THR A 1017 18.22 13.83 -37.09
C THR A 1017 17.67 15.19 -37.56
N LYS A 1018 17.24 16.13 -36.64
CA LYS A 1018 16.85 17.49 -37.10
C LYS A 1018 18.08 18.28 -37.56
N ALA A 1019 19.26 17.95 -36.93
CA ALA A 1019 20.51 18.59 -37.41
C ALA A 1019 20.87 18.07 -38.80
N MET A 1020 20.60 16.80 -39.01
CA MET A 1020 20.85 16.24 -40.36
C MET A 1020 19.99 16.95 -41.40
N LEU A 1021 18.73 17.21 -41.06
CA LEU A 1021 17.85 17.89 -42.03
C LEU A 1021 18.30 19.33 -42.28
N ILE A 1022 18.83 19.97 -41.21
CA ILE A 1022 19.35 21.34 -41.43
C ILE A 1022 20.53 21.30 -42.40
N ARG A 1023 21.48 20.34 -42.17
CA ARG A 1023 22.64 20.24 -43.08
C ARG A 1023 22.19 19.84 -44.50
N ALA A 1024 21.18 19.00 -44.59
CA ALA A 1024 20.65 18.62 -45.93
C ALA A 1024 20.09 19.85 -46.65
N THR A 1025 19.42 20.67 -45.93
CA THR A 1025 18.86 21.89 -46.53
C THR A 1025 19.97 22.79 -47.07
N GLN A 1026 21.13 22.85 -46.34
CA GLN A 1026 22.27 23.67 -46.82
C GLN A 1026 22.89 23.06 -48.09
N LEU A 1027 22.92 21.72 -48.10
CA LEU A 1027 23.52 21.06 -49.29
C LEU A 1027 22.63 21.25 -50.51
N TRP A 1028 21.30 21.17 -50.29
CA TRP A 1028 20.40 21.42 -51.43
C TRP A 1028 20.53 22.87 -51.92
N ALA A 1029 20.72 23.74 -51.00
CA ALA A 1029 20.82 25.16 -51.38
C ALA A 1029 22.11 25.42 -52.17
N MET A 1030 23.18 24.55 -51.95
CA MET A 1030 24.48 24.76 -52.64
C MET A 1030 24.52 24.00 -53.97
N ASP A 1031 23.48 23.21 -54.20
CA ASP A 1031 23.47 22.41 -55.45
C ASP A 1031 23.28 23.33 -56.67
N SER A 1032 24.16 23.15 -57.71
CA SER A 1032 24.24 24.09 -58.86
C SER A 1032 22.96 24.02 -59.71
N ALA A 1033 22.36 22.76 -59.78
CA ALA A 1033 21.11 22.61 -60.57
C ALA A 1033 19.94 23.35 -59.91
N MET A 1034 19.91 23.27 -58.57
CA MET A 1034 18.81 23.94 -57.85
C MET A 1034 19.03 25.46 -57.82
N GLN A 1035 20.29 25.95 -57.89
CA GLN A 1035 20.58 27.40 -57.92
C GLN A 1035 20.21 28.00 -59.28
N LYS A 1036 20.43 27.09 -60.30
CA LYS A 1036 20.07 27.60 -61.64
C LYS A 1036 18.56 27.80 -61.77
N GLN A 1037 17.81 26.96 -61.01
CA GLN A 1037 16.34 27.07 -61.06
C GLN A 1037 15.81 28.02 -59.99
N ARG A 1038 16.69 28.56 -59.25
CA ARG A 1038 16.40 29.53 -58.17
C ARG A 1038 15.38 28.94 -57.19
N ILE A 1039 15.57 27.66 -56.83
CA ILE A 1039 14.71 27.08 -55.78
C ILE A 1039 15.32 27.38 -54.40
N CYS A 1040 14.40 27.91 -53.52
CA CYS A 1040 14.90 28.33 -52.20
C CYS A 1040 14.61 27.21 -51.18
N PHE A 1041 15.78 26.81 -50.51
CA PHE A 1041 15.61 25.84 -49.40
C PHE A 1041 15.90 26.52 -48.06
N SER A 1042 14.86 26.37 -47.11
CA SER A 1042 15.11 27.01 -45.81
C SER A 1042 14.51 26.14 -44.69
N CYS A 1043 15.10 26.42 -43.43
CA CYS A 1043 14.55 25.72 -42.24
C CYS A 1043 13.90 26.72 -41.29
N VAL A 1044 12.83 26.10 -40.60
CA VAL A 1044 12.18 27.01 -39.62
C VAL A 1044 11.90 26.21 -38.35
N CYS A 1045 12.22 26.86 -37.20
CA CYS A 1045 11.86 26.27 -35.90
C CYS A 1045 10.63 26.99 -35.33
N PRO A 1046 9.58 26.13 -35.07
CA PRO A 1046 8.34 26.74 -34.56
C PRO A 1046 8.41 26.99 -33.05
N GLY A 1047 9.44 26.50 -32.37
CA GLY A 1047 9.54 26.59 -30.90
C GLY A 1047 8.80 25.43 -30.23
N TRP A 1048 8.83 25.44 -28.78
CA TRP A 1048 8.07 24.42 -28.04
C TRP A 1048 6.58 24.81 -27.92
N VAL A 1049 5.74 24.06 -28.81
CA VAL A 1049 4.35 24.51 -29.06
C VAL A 1049 3.38 23.52 -28.38
N GLN A 1050 2.27 24.01 -27.83
CA GLN A 1050 1.32 23.19 -27.06
C GLN A 1050 0.53 22.27 -28.00
N THR A 1051 1.28 21.36 -28.62
CA THR A 1051 0.68 20.28 -29.44
C THR A 1051 0.78 18.96 -28.67
N ASP A 1052 0.12 17.94 -29.28
CA ASP A 1052 0.23 16.60 -28.63
C ASP A 1052 1.70 16.21 -28.39
N MET A 1053 2.63 16.56 -29.45
CA MET A 1053 4.09 16.29 -29.32
C MET A 1053 4.72 17.22 -28.28
N GLY A 1054 4.28 18.49 -27.96
CA GLY A 1054 4.93 19.52 -27.12
C GLY A 1054 4.33 19.51 -25.69
N GLY A 1055 3.03 18.93 -25.45
CA GLY A 1055 2.39 18.86 -24.12
C GLY A 1055 1.85 20.24 -23.67
N PRO A 1056 1.04 20.27 -22.59
CA PRO A 1056 0.39 21.50 -22.11
C PRO A 1056 1.40 22.47 -21.50
N GLN A 1057 2.64 21.98 -21.18
CA GLN A 1057 3.63 22.85 -20.51
C GLN A 1057 4.42 23.67 -21.52
N ALA A 1058 4.19 23.37 -22.83
CA ALA A 1058 4.88 24.19 -23.86
C ALA A 1058 4.52 25.67 -23.73
N HIS A 1059 5.53 26.47 -23.86
CA HIS A 1059 5.31 27.90 -23.52
C HIS A 1059 4.72 28.64 -24.72
N ARG A 1060 4.62 27.90 -25.92
CA ARG A 1060 4.05 28.64 -27.07
C ARG A 1060 2.72 28.00 -27.49
N THR A 1061 1.85 28.90 -27.96
CA THR A 1061 0.58 28.39 -28.52
C THR A 1061 0.78 27.93 -29.97
N VAL A 1062 -0.20 27.20 -30.46
CA VAL A 1062 -0.15 26.71 -31.87
C VAL A 1062 -0.09 27.90 -32.83
N GLU A 1063 -0.77 28.94 -32.52
CA GLU A 1063 -0.78 30.13 -33.41
C GLU A 1063 0.60 30.81 -33.45
N GLN A 1064 1.22 30.86 -32.30
CA GLN A 1064 2.56 31.50 -32.25
C GLN A 1064 3.59 30.64 -33.00
N GLY A 1065 3.53 29.35 -32.86
CA GLY A 1065 4.41 28.46 -33.65
C GLY A 1065 4.18 28.60 -35.16
N ALA A 1066 2.97 28.56 -35.65
CA ALA A 1066 2.65 28.72 -37.09
C ALA A 1066 3.11 30.09 -37.62
N GLY A 1067 3.12 31.07 -36.72
CA GLY A 1067 3.58 32.43 -37.10
C GLY A 1067 5.02 32.42 -37.64
N SER A 1068 5.89 31.54 -37.11
CA SER A 1068 7.29 31.47 -37.58
C SER A 1068 7.39 30.95 -39.02
N LEU A 1069 6.55 30.07 -39.35
CA LEU A 1069 6.51 29.52 -40.72
C LEU A 1069 5.95 30.56 -41.70
N MET A 1070 4.84 31.15 -41.23
CA MET A 1070 4.15 32.10 -42.14
C MET A 1070 5.04 33.31 -42.42
N TRP A 1071 5.85 33.61 -41.53
CA TRP A 1071 6.74 34.77 -41.79
C TRP A 1071 7.63 34.52 -43.00
N GLN A 1072 8.28 33.34 -43.08
CA GLN A 1072 9.20 33.04 -44.19
C GLN A 1072 8.43 32.90 -45.51
N LEU A 1073 7.21 32.30 -45.34
CA LEU A 1073 6.42 32.17 -46.59
C LEU A 1073 5.98 33.54 -47.10
N ARG A 1074 5.60 34.47 -46.22
CA ARG A 1074 5.19 35.83 -46.63
C ARG A 1074 6.38 36.61 -47.19
N ARG A 1075 7.49 36.35 -46.56
CA ARG A 1075 8.70 37.06 -47.05
C ARG A 1075 9.04 36.63 -48.48
N MET A 1076 8.89 35.36 -48.78
CA MET A 1076 9.16 34.83 -50.14
C MET A 1076 8.13 35.34 -51.14
N GLN A 1077 6.93 35.70 -50.65
CA GLN A 1077 5.88 36.24 -51.56
C GLN A 1077 6.07 37.74 -51.78
N GLN A 1078 6.51 38.49 -50.79
CA GLN A 1078 6.51 39.97 -50.87
C GLN A 1078 7.79 40.46 -51.55
N ALA A 1079 8.97 39.76 -51.31
CA ALA A 1079 10.25 40.20 -51.90
C ALA A 1079 11.08 38.96 -52.25
N PRO A 1080 10.79 38.27 -53.32
CA PRO A 1080 11.32 36.93 -53.64
C PRO A 1080 12.83 36.97 -53.92
N GLU A 1081 13.38 38.11 -54.53
CA GLU A 1081 14.82 38.13 -54.84
C GLU A 1081 15.65 38.37 -53.58
N GLN A 1082 15.15 39.28 -52.75
CA GLN A 1082 15.86 39.54 -51.48
C GLN A 1082 15.69 38.37 -50.51
N ALA A 1083 14.52 37.78 -50.58
CA ALA A 1083 14.22 36.67 -49.66
C ALA A 1083 15.04 35.43 -50.04
N TYR A 1084 15.29 35.19 -51.35
CA TYR A 1084 16.12 34.04 -51.77
C TYR A 1084 17.55 34.16 -51.22
N GLU A 1085 18.09 35.38 -51.23
CA GLU A 1085 19.47 35.54 -50.72
C GLU A 1085 19.52 35.41 -49.19
N GLU A 1086 18.39 35.76 -48.61
CA GLU A 1086 18.35 35.77 -47.13
C GLU A 1086 18.02 34.37 -46.59
N LEU A 1087 17.18 33.65 -47.30
CA LEU A 1087 16.58 32.45 -46.67
C LEU A 1087 17.28 31.20 -47.20
N ASN A 1088 17.79 31.25 -48.39
CA ASN A 1088 18.34 30.00 -48.98
C ASN A 1088 19.50 29.45 -48.15
N GLY A 1089 19.22 28.22 -47.61
CA GLY A 1089 20.23 27.51 -46.79
C GLY A 1089 20.25 27.98 -45.34
N ALA A 1090 19.27 28.92 -45.06
CA ALA A 1090 19.36 29.53 -43.72
C ALA A 1090 18.32 28.86 -42.80
N PHE A 1091 18.55 29.02 -41.48
CA PHE A 1091 17.71 28.45 -40.41
C PHE A 1091 17.19 29.56 -39.51
N PHE A 1092 15.70 29.62 -39.35
CA PHE A 1092 15.13 30.81 -38.67
C PHE A 1092 14.11 30.35 -37.63
N ARG A 1093 13.93 31.35 -36.64
CA ARG A 1093 12.74 31.38 -35.76
C ARG A 1093 12.24 32.83 -35.62
N ASP A 1094 10.85 33.08 -35.94
CA ASP A 1094 10.13 34.36 -35.72
C ASP A 1094 10.88 35.52 -36.35
N ASP A 1095 11.84 35.35 -37.28
CA ASP A 1095 12.55 36.31 -38.13
C ASP A 1095 14.01 36.47 -37.70
N ARG A 1096 14.34 35.62 -36.78
CA ARG A 1096 15.74 35.66 -36.32
C ARG A 1096 16.49 34.45 -36.89
N ARG A 1097 17.68 34.83 -37.42
CA ARG A 1097 18.49 33.73 -38.00
C ARG A 1097 19.19 32.96 -36.88
N LEU A 1098 19.00 31.62 -36.92
CA LEU A 1098 19.70 30.77 -35.93
C LEU A 1098 20.95 30.13 -36.55
N GLU A 1099 21.91 29.82 -35.58
CA GLU A 1099 23.12 29.14 -36.09
C GLU A 1099 22.83 27.66 -36.40
N PRO A 1100 23.03 27.39 -37.78
CA PRO A 1100 22.75 25.99 -38.11
C PRO A 1100 23.67 25.02 -37.36
#